data_AF-A0A162JUS3-F1
#
_entry.id   AF-A0A162JUS3-F1
#
_cell.length_a   1.000
_cell.length_b   1.000
_cell.length_c   1.000
_cell.angle_alpha   90.00
_cell.angle_beta   90.00
_cell.angle_gamma   90.00
#
_symmetry.space_group_name_H-M   'P 1'
#
loop_
_entity.id
_entity.type
_entity.pdbx_description
1 polymer ?
#
loop_
_entity_poly.entity_id
_entity_poly.type
_entity_poly.pdbx_seq_one_letter_code
_entity_poly.pdbx_strand_id
1 'polypeptide(L)'
;MADSELQRLFSASRAVEPDVAAELESMMRLHEVSAEDLFYKWESYCMKLDLDAGEALTLANVRNLKQSMMDELAKAAATPATDMASKHKAERRATGTPRAAANGGGGGGDMYGMLDGLMPSTPTTARGSSKLGRAAAPGSAGGNSLRKRMEASKLASSPAGGMAEQLADMGSGLPHSSFNDRQNAGDVVEVLNGHLASATPPTSDYTAPRIKLTAASDQKKMAYKPLAMKLSEASEILDDRIDDVATLVQRHHGLDDGAFGNPASQGTTEIVAVGRVASDAPEGRLNAASLVLETSRRTGMGFRVPLKMDAVKGWSVFPGQVVALRGTNATGAEFVVREVLEVPLLPNAASTGSALAAHEERMRPRDPDAMSDDYDNDEPPPPLHMIFAAGPYTADDNLNFEPLHALCEQAADEHADVLVLTGPFLDVDHPLIAAGDFDLPEEAAAEADTATMVTLFRYLVAPAIARLAAARPHVTVVVVPSVRDVLDKHVSWPQDAMPRPGTGLPKAARLVTNPMTLSANEVVMGVSAQDALWELRAEELSAAGAAGGDLLARLCRHMIEQRHYFPVHPPTDRARLPRTGTLDGGVATGAMLDVSYLKLGEMVNVRPDVMLTPSALPPFAKVVESVLVINPGYLSKRRGAGTYARMTLHPPKIEGDGLQSHRVFDRAKVEIVRI
;
A
#
# COMPACT_ATOMS: atom_id res chain seq x y z
N MET A 1 32.45 -11.97 -49.71
CA MET A 1 33.81 -11.89 -49.13
C MET A 1 33.82 -12.41 -47.69
N ALA A 2 32.80 -12.14 -46.87
CA ALA A 2 32.69 -12.68 -45.50
C ALA A 2 32.61 -14.22 -45.45
N ASP A 3 31.76 -14.86 -46.28
CA ASP A 3 31.64 -16.34 -46.34
C ASP A 3 32.98 -17.07 -46.58
N SER A 4 33.82 -16.57 -47.49
CA SER A 4 35.11 -17.19 -47.80
C SER A 4 36.13 -17.07 -46.66
N GLU A 5 35.98 -16.06 -45.81
CA GLU A 5 36.88 -15.80 -44.69
C GLU A 5 36.47 -16.61 -43.45
N LEU A 6 35.16 -16.67 -43.16
CA LEU A 6 34.61 -17.53 -42.10
C LEU A 6 34.91 -19.01 -42.36
N GLN A 7 34.75 -19.45 -43.60
CA GLN A 7 35.13 -20.81 -43.99
C GLN A 7 36.61 -21.08 -43.70
N ARG A 8 37.50 -20.17 -44.06
CA ARG A 8 38.95 -20.35 -43.87
C ARG A 8 39.36 -20.41 -42.40
N LEU A 9 38.72 -19.59 -41.55
CA LEU A 9 39.06 -19.47 -40.14
C LEU A 9 38.46 -20.61 -39.32
N PHE A 10 37.14 -20.86 -39.46
CA PHE A 10 36.42 -21.77 -38.59
C PHE A 10 36.51 -23.25 -39.01
N SER A 11 36.85 -23.54 -40.27
CA SER A 11 37.07 -24.94 -40.67
C SER A 11 37.93 -25.06 -41.93
N ALA A 12 39.18 -25.52 -41.76
CA ALA A 12 40.08 -25.79 -42.87
C ALA A 12 39.78 -27.11 -43.61
N SER A 13 39.05 -28.03 -42.98
CA SER A 13 38.85 -29.41 -43.45
C SER A 13 37.40 -29.75 -43.83
N ARG A 14 36.40 -28.97 -43.40
CA ARG A 14 34.97 -29.21 -43.67
C ARG A 14 34.23 -27.92 -44.00
N ALA A 15 33.26 -27.95 -44.90
CA ALA A 15 32.41 -26.80 -45.17
C ALA A 15 31.62 -26.40 -43.92
N VAL A 16 31.63 -25.11 -43.57
CA VAL A 16 30.80 -24.54 -42.50
C VAL A 16 29.35 -24.62 -42.96
N GLU A 17 28.47 -25.17 -42.11
CA GLU A 17 27.06 -25.30 -42.45
C GLU A 17 26.41 -23.91 -42.63
N PRO A 18 25.50 -23.73 -43.60
CA PRO A 18 24.92 -22.42 -43.91
C PRO A 18 24.28 -21.72 -42.71
N ASP A 19 23.61 -22.48 -41.84
CA ASP A 19 22.95 -21.94 -40.64
C ASP A 19 23.97 -21.46 -39.60
N VAL A 20 25.13 -22.14 -39.52
CA VAL A 20 26.23 -21.76 -38.64
C VAL A 20 26.92 -20.50 -39.18
N ALA A 21 27.17 -20.45 -40.50
CA ALA A 21 27.73 -19.27 -41.15
C ALA A 21 26.83 -18.04 -40.96
N ALA A 22 25.51 -18.18 -41.14
CA ALA A 22 24.56 -17.10 -40.95
C ALA A 22 24.53 -16.57 -39.49
N GLU A 23 24.65 -17.46 -38.50
CA GLU A 23 24.72 -17.07 -37.09
C GLU A 23 26.04 -16.36 -36.77
N LEU A 24 27.18 -16.84 -37.29
CA LEU A 24 28.49 -16.19 -37.12
C LEU A 24 28.51 -14.80 -37.77
N GLU A 25 27.98 -14.65 -38.98
CA GLU A 25 27.83 -13.34 -39.62
C GLU A 25 26.91 -12.41 -38.82
N SER A 26 25.83 -12.95 -38.26
CA SER A 26 24.95 -12.17 -37.37
C SER A 26 25.70 -11.68 -36.14
N MET A 27 26.58 -12.49 -35.56
CA MET A 27 27.38 -12.11 -34.40
C MET A 27 28.42 -11.05 -34.75
N MET A 28 29.08 -11.16 -35.90
CA MET A 28 30.00 -10.14 -36.40
C MET A 28 29.31 -8.78 -36.55
N ARG A 29 28.09 -8.77 -37.11
CA ARG A 29 27.29 -7.55 -37.24
C ARG A 29 26.80 -6.99 -35.91
N LEU A 30 26.31 -7.84 -35.00
CA LEU A 30 25.74 -7.42 -33.72
C LEU A 30 26.78 -6.89 -32.74
N HIS A 31 27.99 -7.45 -32.75
CA HIS A 31 29.06 -7.10 -31.82
C HIS A 31 30.17 -6.26 -32.44
N GLU A 32 30.02 -5.86 -33.72
CA GLU A 32 31.02 -5.09 -34.48
C GLU A 32 32.43 -5.71 -34.43
N VAL A 33 32.52 -7.04 -34.50
CA VAL A 33 33.80 -7.79 -34.45
C VAL A 33 34.20 -8.34 -35.82
N SER A 34 35.51 -8.40 -36.08
CA SER A 34 36.06 -9.03 -37.28
C SER A 34 35.88 -10.56 -37.23
N ALA A 35 35.98 -11.22 -38.40
CA ALA A 35 35.89 -12.68 -38.48
C ALA A 35 37.03 -13.35 -37.68
N GLU A 36 38.21 -12.73 -37.65
CA GLU A 36 39.38 -13.21 -36.91
C GLU A 36 39.21 -13.06 -35.39
N ASP A 37 38.68 -11.91 -34.93
CA ASP A 37 38.37 -11.71 -33.51
C ASP A 37 37.29 -12.67 -33.02
N LEU A 38 36.25 -12.90 -33.85
CA LEU A 38 35.21 -13.86 -33.54
C LEU A 38 35.76 -15.29 -33.49
N PHE A 39 36.70 -15.62 -34.36
CA PHE A 39 37.39 -16.92 -34.36
C PHE A 39 38.21 -17.12 -33.08
N TYR A 40 38.96 -16.10 -32.62
CA TYR A 40 39.68 -16.21 -31.33
C TYR A 40 38.74 -16.36 -30.13
N LYS A 41 37.57 -15.71 -30.16
CA LYS A 41 36.54 -15.92 -29.13
C LYS A 41 35.99 -17.34 -29.16
N TRP A 42 35.82 -17.92 -30.36
CA TRP A 42 35.42 -19.31 -30.53
C TRP A 42 36.47 -20.29 -30.00
N GLU A 43 37.75 -20.12 -30.34
CA GLU A 43 38.83 -20.96 -29.80
C GLU A 43 38.91 -20.85 -28.27
N SER A 44 38.77 -19.64 -27.71
CA SER A 44 38.75 -19.44 -26.26
C SER A 44 37.56 -20.15 -25.60
N TYR A 45 36.38 -20.11 -26.22
CA TYR A 45 35.19 -20.82 -25.74
C TYR A 45 35.37 -22.34 -25.78
N CYS A 46 35.91 -22.87 -26.88
CA CYS A 46 36.23 -24.29 -27.00
C CYS A 46 37.26 -24.71 -25.94
N MET A 47 38.32 -23.92 -25.71
CA MET A 47 39.30 -24.20 -24.65
C MET A 47 38.68 -24.17 -23.24
N LYS A 48 37.78 -23.21 -22.95
CA LYS A 48 37.09 -23.13 -21.64
C LYS A 48 36.24 -24.37 -21.34
N LEU A 49 35.71 -25.02 -22.39
CA LEU A 49 34.83 -26.18 -22.28
C LEU A 49 35.53 -27.50 -22.63
N ASP A 50 36.84 -27.47 -22.87
CA ASP A 50 37.65 -28.63 -23.30
C ASP A 50 37.10 -29.33 -24.56
N LEU A 51 36.72 -28.52 -25.56
CA LEU A 51 36.18 -28.96 -26.85
C LEU A 51 37.21 -28.80 -27.98
N ASP A 52 37.19 -29.71 -28.96
CA ASP A 52 37.94 -29.54 -30.20
C ASP A 52 37.24 -28.48 -31.09
N ALA A 53 37.96 -27.40 -31.43
CA ALA A 53 37.38 -26.25 -32.12
C ALA A 53 36.88 -26.56 -33.54
N GLY A 54 37.40 -27.61 -34.19
CA GLY A 54 36.99 -28.05 -35.52
C GLY A 54 35.77 -28.97 -35.48
N GLU A 55 35.71 -29.89 -34.51
CA GLU A 55 34.59 -30.83 -34.38
C GLU A 55 33.37 -30.22 -33.66
N ALA A 56 33.59 -29.25 -32.77
CA ALA A 56 32.54 -28.64 -31.96
C ALA A 56 31.75 -27.54 -32.68
N LEU A 57 32.08 -27.20 -33.94
CA LEU A 57 31.44 -26.13 -34.71
C LEU A 57 30.02 -26.52 -35.15
N THR A 58 29.09 -26.42 -34.21
CA THR A 58 27.66 -26.68 -34.39
C THR A 58 26.85 -25.44 -34.07
N LEU A 59 25.64 -25.33 -34.64
CA LEU A 59 24.76 -24.18 -34.41
C LEU A 59 24.44 -23.99 -32.91
N ALA A 60 24.30 -25.09 -32.16
CA ALA A 60 24.05 -25.04 -30.72
C ALA A 60 25.22 -24.38 -29.97
N ASN A 61 26.46 -24.77 -30.28
CA ASN A 61 27.64 -24.22 -29.63
C ASN A 61 27.91 -22.77 -30.04
N VAL A 62 27.65 -22.38 -31.29
CA VAL A 62 27.76 -20.99 -31.74
C VAL A 62 26.73 -20.10 -31.04
N ARG A 63 25.49 -20.58 -30.83
CA ARG A 63 24.49 -19.85 -30.04
C ARG A 63 24.87 -19.73 -28.56
N ASN A 64 25.50 -20.76 -27.99
CA ASN A 64 26.02 -20.69 -26.63
C ASN A 64 27.19 -19.69 -26.51
N LEU A 65 28.09 -19.64 -27.50
CA LEU A 65 29.11 -18.60 -27.58
C LEU A 65 28.47 -17.21 -27.65
N LYS A 66 27.44 -17.03 -28.48
CA LYS A 66 26.70 -15.76 -28.58
C LYS A 66 26.11 -15.34 -27.24
N GLN A 67 25.47 -16.27 -26.53
CA GLN A 67 24.95 -15.99 -25.20
C GLN A 67 26.08 -15.62 -24.22
N SER A 68 27.20 -16.35 -24.24
CA SER A 68 28.38 -16.02 -23.43
C SER A 68 28.93 -14.63 -23.73
N MET A 69 28.97 -14.21 -25.00
CA MET A 69 29.41 -12.88 -25.38
C MET A 69 28.44 -11.79 -24.91
N MET A 70 27.14 -12.06 -24.95
CA MET A 70 26.12 -11.14 -24.42
C MET A 70 26.20 -11.03 -22.90
N ASP A 71 26.43 -12.13 -22.19
CA ASP A 71 26.59 -12.15 -20.75
C ASP A 71 27.87 -11.43 -20.29
N GLU A 72 28.98 -11.59 -21.02
CA GLU A 72 30.23 -10.85 -20.77
C GLU A 72 30.04 -9.34 -21.01
N LEU A 73 29.30 -8.95 -22.06
CA LEU A 73 29.02 -7.55 -22.36
C LEU A 73 28.06 -6.93 -21.34
N ALA A 74 27.07 -7.70 -20.86
CA ALA A 74 26.19 -7.31 -19.76
C ALA A 74 26.97 -7.14 -18.45
N LYS A 75 27.92 -8.03 -18.15
CA LYS A 75 28.82 -7.89 -16.99
C LYS A 75 29.77 -6.70 -17.12
N ALA A 76 30.32 -6.45 -18.30
CA ALA A 76 31.17 -5.30 -18.55
C ALA A 76 30.39 -3.97 -18.44
N ALA A 77 29.15 -3.92 -18.93
CA ALA A 77 28.26 -2.77 -18.77
C ALA A 77 27.80 -2.58 -17.31
N ALA A 78 27.79 -3.64 -16.50
CA ALA A 78 27.50 -3.61 -15.06
C ALA A 78 28.70 -3.17 -14.19
N THR A 79 29.88 -2.89 -14.78
CA THR A 79 31.07 -2.43 -14.05
C THR A 79 31.28 -0.92 -14.29
N PRO A 80 31.30 -0.04 -13.27
CA PRO A 80 31.46 1.41 -13.46
C PRO A 80 32.82 1.83 -14.02
N ALA A 81 32.80 2.80 -14.93
CA ALA A 81 33.96 3.35 -15.64
C ALA A 81 34.86 4.22 -14.73
N THR A 82 35.76 3.59 -13.97
CA THR A 82 36.89 4.31 -13.34
C THR A 82 38.26 3.74 -13.66
N ASP A 83 38.38 2.60 -14.34
CA ASP A 83 39.69 1.96 -14.59
C ASP A 83 40.13 1.84 -16.05
N MET A 84 39.37 2.34 -17.03
CA MET A 84 39.71 2.22 -18.46
C MET A 84 40.37 3.46 -19.07
N ALA A 85 40.96 4.33 -18.24
CA ALA A 85 41.78 5.46 -18.67
C ALA A 85 43.25 5.28 -18.29
N SER A 86 43.85 4.13 -18.60
CA SER A 86 45.30 4.09 -18.80
C SER A 86 45.70 3.01 -19.79
N LYS A 87 46.62 3.41 -20.69
CA LYS A 87 47.43 2.59 -21.60
C LYS A 87 46.86 2.36 -23.00
N HIS A 88 47.05 3.35 -23.85
CA HIS A 88 47.65 3.07 -25.15
C HIS A 88 49.17 3.25 -25.06
N LYS A 89 49.93 2.21 -25.46
CA LYS A 89 50.93 2.22 -26.56
C LYS A 89 52.09 1.22 -26.34
N ALA A 90 52.44 0.57 -27.45
CA ALA A 90 53.78 0.14 -27.90
C ALA A 90 54.08 -1.38 -27.99
N GLU A 91 54.81 -1.67 -29.08
CA GLU A 91 55.13 -2.92 -29.75
C GLU A 91 56.14 -3.88 -29.06
N ARG A 92 55.99 -5.16 -29.44
CA ARG A 92 57.01 -6.19 -29.78
C ARG A 92 57.91 -6.89 -28.72
N ARG A 93 57.92 -8.23 -28.92
CA ARG A 93 58.98 -9.26 -28.75
C ARG A 93 59.12 -10.05 -27.43
N ALA A 94 58.61 -11.28 -27.49
CA ALA A 94 59.25 -12.59 -27.23
C ALA A 94 60.33 -12.74 -26.13
N THR A 95 60.09 -13.63 -25.16
CA THR A 95 60.79 -14.92 -24.91
C THR A 95 60.70 -15.36 -23.43
N GLY A 96 60.54 -16.67 -23.20
CA GLY A 96 61.16 -17.36 -22.05
C GLY A 96 60.27 -17.85 -20.89
N THR A 97 59.79 -19.08 -20.96
CA THR A 97 59.62 -20.00 -19.80
C THR A 97 61.00 -20.44 -19.26
N PRO A 98 61.18 -20.88 -17.98
CA PRO A 98 60.86 -22.26 -17.52
C PRO A 98 60.20 -22.34 -16.11
N ARG A 99 59.33 -23.34 -15.83
CA ARG A 99 59.55 -24.64 -15.11
C ARG A 99 60.21 -24.50 -13.71
N ALA A 100 59.91 -25.25 -12.65
CA ALA A 100 59.46 -26.63 -12.41
C ALA A 100 59.24 -26.75 -10.86
N ALA A 101 58.78 -27.80 -10.18
CA ALA A 101 58.26 -29.14 -10.46
C ALA A 101 57.86 -29.78 -9.10
N ALA A 102 57.01 -30.83 -9.19
CA ALA A 102 57.06 -32.10 -8.42
C ALA A 102 56.86 -32.04 -6.89
N ASN A 103 56.21 -32.98 -6.19
CA ASN A 103 55.67 -34.34 -6.39
C ASN A 103 54.79 -34.58 -5.12
N GLY A 104 53.79 -35.44 -5.01
CA GLY A 104 53.27 -36.52 -5.86
C GLY A 104 52.57 -37.57 -4.98
N GLY A 105 51.46 -38.13 -5.47
CA GLY A 105 50.84 -39.43 -5.11
C GLY A 105 50.11 -39.52 -3.75
N GLY A 106 48.93 -40.12 -3.61
CA GLY A 106 48.07 -40.92 -4.48
C GLY A 106 47.17 -41.84 -3.62
N GLY A 107 45.98 -42.21 -4.12
CA GLY A 107 45.17 -43.32 -3.60
C GLY A 107 43.85 -42.93 -2.93
N GLY A 108 42.74 -43.32 -3.56
CA GLY A 108 41.36 -43.03 -3.12
C GLY A 108 40.76 -44.04 -2.15
N GLY A 109 39.53 -43.74 -1.72
CA GLY A 109 38.66 -44.62 -0.93
C GLY A 109 37.80 -43.83 0.07
N ASP A 110 36.48 -43.81 -0.18
CA ASP A 110 35.42 -43.29 0.70
C ASP A 110 35.51 -43.79 2.16
N MET A 111 35.20 -42.92 3.13
CA MET A 111 34.32 -43.29 4.25
C MET A 111 33.76 -42.05 4.99
N TYR A 112 32.43 -42.00 5.04
CA TYR A 112 31.62 -41.23 5.99
C TYR A 112 32.15 -41.29 7.43
N GLY A 113 32.08 -40.15 8.14
CA GLY A 113 32.01 -40.12 9.60
C GLY A 113 33.13 -39.35 10.30
N MET A 114 33.04 -38.02 10.35
CA MET A 114 33.72 -37.22 11.37
C MET A 114 33.13 -35.80 11.43
N LEU A 115 32.20 -35.57 12.38
CA LEU A 115 32.14 -34.35 13.22
C LEU A 115 31.00 -34.53 14.24
N ASP A 116 31.31 -35.22 15.34
CA ASP A 116 30.59 -35.11 16.61
C ASP A 116 31.59 -34.60 17.66
N GLY A 117 31.11 -33.76 18.57
CA GLY A 117 31.83 -33.32 19.74
C GLY A 117 32.22 -31.86 19.74
N LEU A 118 31.36 -31.02 20.35
CA LEU A 118 31.76 -30.03 21.36
C LEU A 118 30.52 -29.26 21.86
N MET A 119 29.92 -29.76 22.95
CA MET A 119 29.01 -29.01 23.82
C MET A 119 29.52 -29.11 25.28
N PRO A 120 29.54 -28.02 26.06
CA PRO A 120 30.14 -28.01 27.39
C PRO A 120 29.20 -28.52 28.48
N SER A 121 29.76 -29.34 29.36
CA SER A 121 29.16 -29.93 30.55
C SER A 121 29.10 -28.94 31.73
N THR A 122 28.00 -28.98 32.49
CA THR A 122 27.88 -28.41 33.84
C THR A 122 27.64 -29.53 34.87
N PRO A 123 28.10 -29.40 36.13
CA PRO A 123 28.10 -30.50 37.10
C PRO A 123 26.84 -30.53 37.96
N THR A 124 26.49 -31.74 38.39
CA THR A 124 25.39 -32.10 39.29
C THR A 124 25.85 -32.15 40.75
N THR A 125 24.94 -31.89 41.71
CA THR A 125 24.84 -32.65 42.99
C THR A 125 23.46 -32.49 43.67
N ALA A 126 22.70 -33.57 43.59
CA ALA A 126 21.76 -34.23 44.52
C ALA A 126 21.16 -33.60 45.81
N ARG A 127 19.83 -33.87 45.92
CA ARG A 127 19.03 -34.45 47.05
C ARG A 127 18.47 -33.56 48.18
N GLY A 128 17.16 -33.73 48.42
CA GLY A 128 16.59 -33.84 49.78
C GLY A 128 15.17 -33.28 49.95
N SER A 129 14.20 -34.12 50.34
CA SER A 129 12.78 -33.78 50.53
C SER A 129 12.46 -33.26 51.93
N SER A 130 11.40 -32.43 52.10
CA SER A 130 10.20 -32.72 52.94
C SER A 130 9.46 -31.48 53.50
N LYS A 131 8.16 -31.73 53.69
CA LYS A 131 6.96 -31.00 54.19
C LYS A 131 7.04 -30.06 55.41
N LEU A 132 5.92 -29.30 55.53
CA LEU A 132 5.26 -28.64 56.69
C LEU A 132 5.88 -27.31 57.17
N GLY A 133 5.15 -26.25 57.55
CA GLY A 133 3.72 -25.99 57.68
C GLY A 133 3.49 -24.72 58.53
N ARG A 134 2.43 -23.96 58.19
CA ARG A 134 1.50 -23.15 59.03
C ARG A 134 1.96 -21.97 59.92
N ALA A 135 0.97 -21.07 60.07
CA ALA A 135 0.72 -20.03 61.10
C ALA A 135 1.22 -18.60 60.77
N ALA A 136 0.48 -17.51 61.02
CA ALA A 136 -0.90 -17.28 61.45
C ALA A 136 -1.22 -15.78 61.25
N ALA A 137 -2.50 -15.46 61.05
CA ALA A 137 -3.07 -14.11 61.19
C ALA A 137 -3.20 -13.70 62.69
N PRO A 138 -3.60 -12.46 63.00
CA PRO A 138 -5.04 -12.14 63.19
C PRO A 138 -5.45 -10.79 62.54
N GLY A 139 -6.65 -10.60 61.99
CA GLY A 139 -7.96 -10.46 62.67
C GLY A 139 -8.16 -8.98 63.08
N SER A 140 -9.22 -8.22 62.75
CA SER A 140 -10.65 -8.52 62.73
C SER A 140 -11.47 -7.33 62.18
N ALA A 141 -12.54 -7.64 61.42
CA ALA A 141 -13.91 -7.06 61.31
C ALA A 141 -14.13 -5.53 61.40
N GLY A 142 -15.00 -4.85 60.64
CA GLY A 142 -16.24 -5.12 59.87
C GLY A 142 -17.01 -3.77 59.84
N GLY A 143 -17.97 -3.39 59.01
CA GLY A 143 -18.68 -3.92 57.86
C GLY A 143 -19.54 -2.78 57.24
N ASN A 144 -20.08 -3.04 56.04
CA ASN A 144 -21.23 -2.42 55.33
C ASN A 144 -21.48 -0.88 55.35
N SER A 145 -21.44 -0.25 54.16
CA SER A 145 -22.61 0.07 53.29
C SER A 145 -22.45 1.35 52.45
N LEU A 146 -22.78 1.22 51.16
CA LEU A 146 -23.49 2.18 50.27
C LEU A 146 -23.07 3.68 50.25
N ARG A 147 -22.38 4.10 49.18
CA ARG A 147 -22.83 5.09 48.15
C ARG A 147 -21.66 5.84 47.47
N LYS A 148 -21.64 5.69 46.13
CA LYS A 148 -21.50 6.72 45.08
C LYS A 148 -20.21 7.58 44.97
N ARG A 149 -19.71 7.55 43.71
CA ARG A 149 -19.05 8.58 42.89
C ARG A 149 -17.51 8.64 42.87
N MET A 150 -17.02 8.46 41.64
CA MET A 150 -15.92 9.16 40.97
C MET A 150 -14.62 9.34 41.75
N GLU A 151 -13.57 8.63 41.33
CA GLU A 151 -12.35 9.31 40.89
C GLU A 151 -11.44 8.42 40.05
N ALA A 152 -10.63 9.09 39.25
CA ALA A 152 -9.76 8.57 38.21
C ALA A 152 -8.71 7.58 38.74
N SER A 153 -8.48 6.50 37.98
CA SER A 153 -7.32 5.62 38.18
C SER A 153 -6.44 5.58 36.93
N LYS A 154 -5.31 6.26 37.08
CA LYS A 154 -4.01 6.08 36.43
C LYS A 154 -3.86 4.74 35.67
N LEU A 155 -3.72 4.83 34.36
CA LEU A 155 -3.21 3.74 33.51
C LEU A 155 -1.69 3.76 33.55
N ALA A 156 -1.12 2.82 34.29
CA ALA A 156 0.28 2.44 34.17
C ALA A 156 0.45 1.45 33.00
N SER A 157 1.56 1.62 32.31
CA SER A 157 2.06 0.91 31.13
C SER A 157 2.04 -0.62 31.24
N SER A 158 1.46 -1.27 30.22
CA SER A 158 1.66 -2.70 29.90
C SER A 158 1.80 -2.88 28.37
N PRO A 159 2.50 -3.92 27.88
CA PRO A 159 3.01 -4.01 26.52
C PRO A 159 1.89 -4.19 25.49
N ALA A 160 1.95 -3.41 24.40
CA ALA A 160 0.93 -3.29 23.36
C ALA A 160 0.72 -4.55 22.46
N GLY A 161 1.23 -5.72 22.87
CA GLY A 161 1.05 -6.97 22.12
C GLY A 161 -0.32 -7.62 22.32
N GLY A 162 -0.87 -7.59 23.55
CA GLY A 162 -2.07 -8.37 23.89
C GLY A 162 -3.40 -7.76 23.43
N MET A 163 -3.46 -6.46 23.17
CA MET A 163 -4.72 -5.79 22.83
C MET A 163 -5.14 -6.03 21.37
N ALA A 164 -4.19 -6.24 20.45
CA ALA A 164 -4.49 -6.59 19.06
C ALA A 164 -5.03 -8.02 18.93
N GLU A 165 -4.45 -8.97 19.67
CA GLU A 165 -4.99 -10.32 19.80
C GLU A 165 -6.32 -10.33 20.57
N GLN A 166 -6.46 -9.56 21.66
CA GLN A 166 -7.77 -9.41 22.32
C GLN A 166 -8.84 -8.79 21.42
N LEU A 167 -8.52 -7.83 20.56
CA LEU A 167 -9.49 -7.26 19.62
C LEU A 167 -9.86 -8.25 18.50
N ALA A 168 -8.91 -9.07 18.04
CA ALA A 168 -9.16 -10.14 17.09
C ALA A 168 -9.95 -11.32 17.71
N ASP A 169 -9.70 -11.62 18.99
CA ASP A 169 -10.28 -12.74 19.72
C ASP A 169 -11.60 -12.39 20.43
N MET A 170 -11.87 -11.10 20.71
CA MET A 170 -13.18 -10.64 21.20
C MET A 170 -14.32 -10.84 20.18
N GLY A 171 -14.00 -11.14 18.91
CA GLY A 171 -14.96 -11.61 17.91
C GLY A 171 -15.14 -13.14 17.88
N SER A 172 -14.26 -13.92 18.53
CA SER A 172 -14.25 -15.38 18.46
C SER A 172 -15.13 -16.04 19.54
N GLY A 173 -15.34 -15.36 20.68
CA GLY A 173 -16.05 -15.89 21.85
C GLY A 173 -17.53 -15.51 22.00
N LEU A 174 -18.08 -14.66 21.12
CA LEU A 174 -19.51 -14.32 21.10
C LEU A 174 -20.28 -15.33 20.23
N PRO A 175 -21.47 -15.79 20.65
CA PRO A 175 -22.32 -16.65 19.81
C PRO A 175 -22.64 -15.93 18.49
N HIS A 176 -22.69 -16.68 17.39
CA HIS A 176 -23.17 -16.17 16.11
C HIS A 176 -24.61 -15.67 16.29
N SER A 177 -24.82 -14.35 16.24
CA SER A 177 -26.15 -13.77 16.11
C SER A 177 -26.39 -13.49 14.64
N SER A 178 -27.53 -13.92 14.10
CA SER A 178 -27.91 -13.54 12.74
C SER A 178 -27.88 -12.02 12.60
N PHE A 179 -27.49 -11.51 11.43
CA PHE A 179 -27.53 -10.07 11.16
C PHE A 179 -28.90 -9.47 11.48
N ASN A 180 -29.98 -10.20 11.22
CA ASN A 180 -31.36 -9.74 11.45
C ASN A 180 -31.75 -9.66 12.93
N ASP A 181 -31.00 -10.31 13.83
CA ASP A 181 -31.29 -10.32 15.28
C ASP A 181 -30.63 -9.15 16.03
N ARG A 182 -29.86 -8.31 15.33
CA ARG A 182 -29.14 -7.17 15.94
C ARG A 182 -30.11 -6.17 16.57
N GLN A 183 -29.75 -5.65 17.73
CA GLN A 183 -30.60 -4.77 18.53
C GLN A 183 -30.21 -3.29 18.43
N ASN A 184 -29.08 -3.01 17.80
CA ASN A 184 -28.39 -1.71 17.81
C ASN A 184 -28.26 -1.11 16.41
N ALA A 185 -29.10 -1.53 15.46
CA ALA A 185 -29.17 -0.91 14.13
C ALA A 185 -29.56 0.57 14.27
N GLY A 186 -28.82 1.46 13.60
CA GLY A 186 -29.04 2.91 13.67
C GLY A 186 -28.36 3.62 14.86
N ASP A 187 -27.73 2.89 15.78
CA ASP A 187 -27.01 3.51 16.89
C ASP A 187 -25.80 4.28 16.39
N VAL A 188 -25.72 5.56 16.77
CA VAL A 188 -24.58 6.43 16.48
C VAL A 188 -23.47 6.20 17.51
N VAL A 189 -22.31 5.74 17.06
CA VAL A 189 -21.16 5.40 17.93
C VAL A 189 -20.11 6.51 18.01
N GLU A 190 -20.02 7.37 16.99
CA GLU A 190 -19.13 8.52 16.97
C GLU A 190 -19.78 9.67 16.20
N VAL A 191 -19.56 10.90 16.69
CA VAL A 191 -20.05 12.13 16.04
C VAL A 191 -18.93 13.16 15.99
N LEU A 192 -18.63 13.63 14.79
CA LEU A 192 -17.82 14.82 14.55
C LEU A 192 -18.76 16.00 14.20
N ASN A 193 -18.47 17.17 14.77
CA ASN A 193 -19.26 18.39 14.57
C ASN A 193 -20.75 18.24 14.91
N GLY A 194 -21.06 17.62 16.06
CA GLY A 194 -22.45 17.41 16.51
C GLY A 194 -23.26 18.68 16.79
N HIS A 195 -22.63 19.86 16.74
CA HIS A 195 -23.30 21.16 16.83
C HIS A 195 -24.00 21.57 15.52
N LEU A 196 -23.64 20.98 14.39
CA LEU A 196 -24.31 21.19 13.10
C LEU A 196 -25.59 20.35 13.05
N ALA A 197 -26.61 20.84 12.34
CA ALA A 197 -27.82 20.06 12.10
C ALA A 197 -27.54 18.89 11.15
N SER A 198 -28.20 17.75 11.38
CA SER A 198 -28.24 16.64 10.40
C SER A 198 -29.16 16.99 9.23
N ALA A 199 -28.90 16.41 8.06
CA ALA A 199 -29.83 16.48 6.94
C ALA A 199 -31.16 15.82 7.32
N THR A 200 -32.26 16.48 6.97
CA THR A 200 -33.61 15.91 7.10
C THR A 200 -34.07 15.44 5.73
N PRO A 201 -34.63 14.22 5.62
CA PRO A 201 -35.26 13.76 4.38
C PRO A 201 -36.27 14.79 3.86
N PRO A 202 -36.22 15.16 2.57
CA PRO A 202 -37.20 16.07 1.99
C PRO A 202 -38.58 15.39 1.94
N THR A 203 -39.65 16.20 1.93
CA THR A 203 -41.04 15.70 1.82
C THR A 203 -41.33 15.05 0.48
N SER A 204 -40.57 15.40 -0.55
CA SER A 204 -40.64 14.86 -1.90
C SER A 204 -39.25 14.76 -2.49
N ASP A 205 -39.08 13.89 -3.48
CA ASP A 205 -37.79 13.70 -4.15
C ASP A 205 -37.34 14.96 -4.86
N TYR A 206 -36.02 15.18 -4.88
CA TYR A 206 -35.44 16.22 -5.71
C TYR A 206 -35.66 15.87 -7.19
N THR A 207 -36.09 16.84 -7.96
CA THR A 207 -36.37 16.76 -9.40
C THR A 207 -35.12 16.74 -10.28
N ALA A 208 -33.95 17.06 -9.70
CA ALA A 208 -32.67 17.11 -10.37
C ALA A 208 -31.52 16.63 -9.47
N PRO A 209 -30.40 16.13 -10.04
CA PRO A 209 -29.22 15.78 -9.27
C PRO A 209 -28.55 16.99 -8.60
N ARG A 210 -28.33 16.90 -7.30
CA ARG A 210 -27.67 17.95 -6.49
C ARG A 210 -26.13 17.86 -6.50
N ILE A 211 -25.59 16.78 -7.08
CA ILE A 211 -24.17 16.48 -7.13
C ILE A 211 -23.71 16.41 -8.58
N LYS A 212 -22.60 17.10 -8.87
CA LYS A 212 -21.79 16.86 -10.07
C LYS A 212 -20.49 16.19 -9.67
N LEU A 213 -20.27 14.98 -10.17
CA LEU A 213 -19.06 14.21 -9.89
C LEU A 213 -18.04 14.38 -11.03
N THR A 214 -16.81 14.75 -10.69
CA THR A 214 -15.71 14.90 -11.66
C THR A 214 -14.45 14.19 -11.17
N ALA A 215 -13.80 13.42 -12.05
CA ALA A 215 -12.52 12.79 -11.76
C ALA A 215 -11.41 13.85 -11.68
N ALA A 216 -10.67 13.89 -10.57
CA ALA A 216 -9.50 14.74 -10.42
C ALA A 216 -8.19 13.99 -10.77
N SER A 217 -8.16 12.67 -10.61
CA SER A 217 -7.06 11.78 -11.03
C SER A 217 -7.35 11.09 -12.37
N ASP A 218 -6.30 10.80 -13.15
CA ASP A 218 -6.41 10.17 -14.47
C ASP A 218 -6.56 8.65 -14.35
N GLN A 219 -7.81 8.17 -14.49
CA GLN A 219 -8.12 6.74 -14.43
C GLN A 219 -7.41 5.92 -15.51
N LYS A 220 -7.09 6.52 -16.68
CA LYS A 220 -6.47 5.76 -17.77
C LYS A 220 -5.06 5.29 -17.43
N LYS A 221 -4.38 5.96 -16.50
CA LYS A 221 -3.06 5.54 -16.02
C LYS A 221 -3.12 4.28 -15.14
N MET A 222 -4.29 3.98 -14.56
CA MET A 222 -4.49 2.81 -13.71
C MET A 222 -4.67 1.52 -14.51
N ALA A 223 -4.97 1.59 -15.82
CA ALA A 223 -5.13 0.44 -16.71
C ALA A 223 -3.78 -0.21 -17.14
N TYR A 224 -2.83 -0.31 -16.21
CA TYR A 224 -1.58 -1.04 -16.44
C TYR A 224 -1.81 -2.55 -16.31
N LYS A 225 -0.86 -3.34 -16.80
CA LYS A 225 -0.96 -4.81 -16.70
C LYS A 225 -0.21 -5.29 -15.46
N PRO A 226 -0.92 -5.78 -14.42
CA PRO A 226 -0.24 -6.43 -13.31
C PRO A 226 0.35 -7.78 -13.76
N LEU A 227 1.11 -8.44 -12.88
CA LEU A 227 1.72 -9.80 -13.04
C LEU A 227 3.18 -9.87 -13.50
N ALA A 228 3.84 -8.73 -13.76
CA ALA A 228 5.29 -8.70 -13.94
C ALA A 228 5.87 -7.41 -13.36
N MET A 229 6.75 -7.54 -12.38
CA MET A 229 7.45 -6.40 -11.76
C MET A 229 8.95 -6.55 -12.00
N LYS A 230 9.54 -5.60 -12.74
CA LYS A 230 11.00 -5.57 -12.91
C LYS A 230 11.62 -4.85 -11.74
N LEU A 231 12.61 -5.48 -11.10
CA LEU A 231 13.32 -4.88 -9.96
C LEU A 231 13.99 -3.55 -10.32
N SER A 232 14.46 -3.39 -11.56
CA SER A 232 15.02 -2.11 -12.04
C SER A 232 13.98 -0.98 -12.00
N GLU A 233 12.78 -1.22 -12.53
CA GLU A 233 11.69 -0.23 -12.56
C GLU A 233 11.16 0.05 -11.14
N ALA A 234 10.93 -1.00 -10.35
CA ALA A 234 10.49 -0.88 -8.96
C ALA A 234 11.48 -0.05 -8.13
N SER A 235 12.77 -0.34 -8.27
CA SER A 235 13.81 0.39 -7.54
C SER A 235 14.00 1.83 -8.03
N GLU A 236 13.66 2.15 -9.28
CA GLU A 236 13.65 3.52 -9.80
C GLU A 236 12.52 4.35 -9.17
N ILE A 237 11.29 3.80 -9.11
CA ILE A 237 10.15 4.48 -8.47
C ILE A 237 10.43 4.79 -6.99
N LEU A 238 11.08 3.86 -6.31
CA LEU A 238 11.49 4.03 -4.92
C LEU A 238 12.58 5.10 -4.72
N ASP A 239 13.45 5.29 -5.72
CA ASP A 239 14.53 6.29 -5.72
C ASP A 239 14.00 7.69 -6.05
N ASP A 240 13.18 7.78 -7.11
CA ASP A 240 12.49 8.98 -7.55
C ASP A 240 11.72 9.63 -6.41
N ARG A 241 11.08 8.81 -5.57
CA ARG A 241 10.32 9.30 -4.42
C ARG A 241 11.20 10.03 -3.40
N ILE A 242 12.41 9.56 -3.15
CA ILE A 242 13.36 10.20 -2.23
C ILE A 242 13.84 11.53 -2.84
N ASP A 243 14.19 11.53 -4.13
CA ASP A 243 14.67 12.71 -4.85
C ASP A 243 13.58 13.80 -4.98
N ASP A 244 12.32 13.40 -5.22
CA ASP A 244 11.16 14.29 -5.27
C ASP A 244 10.96 15.00 -3.92
N VAL A 245 11.06 14.27 -2.80
CA VAL A 245 10.97 14.85 -1.44
C VAL A 245 12.17 15.73 -1.13
N ALA A 246 13.38 15.35 -1.53
CA ALA A 246 14.57 16.19 -1.34
C ALA A 246 14.39 17.56 -2.04
N THR A 247 13.87 17.55 -3.26
CA THR A 247 13.56 18.76 -4.03
C THR A 247 12.47 19.61 -3.37
N LEU A 248 11.49 19.00 -2.69
CA LEU A 248 10.46 19.72 -1.93
C LEU A 248 11.04 20.38 -0.68
N VAL A 249 11.82 19.65 0.10
CA VAL A 249 12.47 20.13 1.34
C VAL A 249 13.45 21.25 1.02
N GLN A 250 14.25 21.10 -0.03
CA GLN A 250 15.17 22.13 -0.48
C GLN A 250 14.47 23.46 -0.74
N ARG A 251 13.42 23.44 -1.55
CA ARG A 251 12.65 24.64 -1.91
C ARG A 251 11.93 25.24 -0.71
N HIS A 252 11.37 24.41 0.16
CA HIS A 252 10.61 24.88 1.31
C HIS A 252 11.49 25.60 2.34
N HIS A 253 12.69 25.06 2.60
CA HIS A 253 13.62 25.60 3.60
C HIS A 253 14.65 26.57 3.02
N GLY A 254 14.64 26.81 1.69
CA GLY A 254 15.61 27.69 1.03
C GLY A 254 17.05 27.20 1.16
N LEU A 255 17.27 25.88 1.07
CA LEU A 255 18.58 25.26 1.26
C LEU A 255 19.39 25.29 -0.05
N ASP A 256 20.69 25.60 0.07
CA ASP A 256 21.64 25.49 -1.03
C ASP A 256 21.90 24.01 -1.39
N ASP A 257 22.27 23.73 -2.64
CA ASP A 257 22.60 22.37 -3.10
C ASP A 257 23.68 21.69 -2.23
N GLY A 258 24.66 22.47 -1.77
CA GLY A 258 25.74 21.99 -0.91
C GLY A 258 25.33 21.66 0.53
N ALA A 259 24.09 21.96 0.94
CA ALA A 259 23.58 21.56 2.24
C ALA A 259 23.22 20.07 2.30
N PHE A 260 22.93 19.45 1.16
CA PHE A 260 22.61 18.02 1.08
C PHE A 260 23.89 17.19 1.01
N GLY A 261 23.89 16.04 1.69
CA GLY A 261 25.07 15.18 1.72
C GLY A 261 24.75 13.71 1.90
N ASN A 262 25.78 12.87 1.72
CA ASN A 262 25.69 11.43 1.96
C ASN A 262 25.85 11.14 3.47
N PRO A 263 24.80 10.70 4.18
CA PRO A 263 24.87 10.41 5.61
C PRO A 263 25.72 9.18 5.95
N ALA A 264 26.09 8.34 4.97
CA ALA A 264 27.02 7.24 5.16
C ALA A 264 28.49 7.68 5.09
N SER A 265 28.79 8.89 4.61
CA SER A 265 30.16 9.41 4.52
C SER A 265 30.61 9.98 5.86
N GLN A 266 31.82 9.62 6.29
CA GLN A 266 32.40 10.14 7.53
C GLN A 266 32.71 11.64 7.38
N GLY A 267 32.20 12.45 8.30
CA GLY A 267 32.43 13.89 8.31
C GLY A 267 31.93 14.54 9.60
N THR A 268 32.62 15.61 10.02
CA THR A 268 32.22 16.43 11.18
C THR A 268 31.28 17.58 10.79
N THR A 269 31.12 17.83 9.48
CA THR A 269 30.22 18.85 8.94
C THR A 269 28.78 18.38 9.05
N GLU A 270 27.91 19.25 9.55
CA GLU A 270 26.47 19.01 9.57
C GLU A 270 25.90 19.09 8.16
N ILE A 271 25.11 18.09 7.79
CA ILE A 271 24.47 17.97 6.47
C ILE A 271 22.97 17.72 6.62
N VAL A 272 22.24 17.93 5.53
CA VAL A 272 20.86 17.47 5.34
C VAL A 272 20.89 16.16 4.54
N ALA A 273 20.30 15.12 5.09
CA ALA A 273 20.12 13.83 4.43
C ALA A 273 18.64 13.57 4.23
N VAL A 274 18.25 13.18 3.02
CA VAL A 274 16.88 12.76 2.70
C VAL A 274 16.92 11.30 2.31
N GLY A 275 16.02 10.52 2.89
CA GLY A 275 16.00 9.09 2.66
C GLY A 275 14.75 8.44 3.19
N ARG A 276 14.61 7.15 2.89
CA ARG A 276 13.54 6.29 3.36
C ARG A 276 13.94 5.61 4.66
N VAL A 277 13.05 5.64 5.64
CA VAL A 277 13.16 4.84 6.86
C VAL A 277 13.03 3.36 6.51
N ALA A 278 13.99 2.56 6.97
CA ALA A 278 14.01 1.11 6.79
C ALA A 278 14.53 0.41 8.05
N SER A 279 14.53 -0.92 8.02
CA SER A 279 15.12 -1.79 9.05
C SER A 279 16.35 -2.51 8.47
N ASP A 280 17.41 -2.65 9.27
CA ASP A 280 18.55 -3.54 8.96
C ASP A 280 18.41 -4.95 9.57
N ALA A 281 17.41 -5.16 10.43
CA ALA A 281 17.05 -6.48 10.92
C ALA A 281 16.34 -7.29 9.82
N PRO A 282 16.69 -8.57 9.63
CA PRO A 282 16.12 -9.41 8.57
C PRO A 282 14.64 -9.75 8.81
N GLU A 283 14.21 -9.76 10.07
CA GLU A 283 12.86 -10.09 10.50
C GLU A 283 12.46 -9.26 11.73
N GLY A 284 11.14 -9.16 11.96
CA GLY A 284 10.57 -8.52 13.14
C GLY A 284 10.10 -7.07 12.91
N ARG A 285 9.58 -6.47 13.98
CA ARG A 285 9.07 -5.09 13.94
C ARG A 285 10.22 -4.10 13.99
N LEU A 286 10.03 -2.96 13.32
CA LEU A 286 10.95 -1.83 13.39
C LEU A 286 11.15 -1.42 14.87
N ASN A 287 12.42 -1.26 15.26
CA ASN A 287 12.80 -0.83 16.59
C ASN A 287 13.97 0.14 16.51
N ALA A 288 14.26 0.85 17.60
CA ALA A 288 15.26 1.92 17.59
C ALA A 288 16.69 1.41 17.28
N ALA A 289 17.00 0.15 17.60
CA ALA A 289 18.32 -0.42 17.36
C ALA A 289 18.53 -0.85 15.89
N SER A 290 17.44 -1.13 15.16
CA SER A 290 17.48 -1.55 13.76
C SER A 290 17.12 -0.43 12.78
N LEU A 291 16.95 0.80 13.27
CA LEU A 291 16.50 1.94 12.49
C LEU A 291 17.61 2.45 11.58
N VAL A 292 17.38 2.41 10.27
CA VAL A 292 18.32 2.91 9.27
C VAL A 292 17.65 3.88 8.30
N LEU A 293 18.46 4.76 7.71
CA LEU A 293 18.08 5.62 6.60
C LEU A 293 18.66 5.08 5.30
N GLU A 294 17.80 4.71 4.37
CA GLU A 294 18.15 4.35 3.01
C GLU A 294 18.13 5.61 2.13
N THR A 295 19.27 5.95 1.54
CA THR A 295 19.44 7.15 0.71
C THR A 295 19.10 6.88 -0.76
N SER A 296 18.89 7.93 -1.56
CA SER A 296 18.78 7.75 -3.00
C SER A 296 20.13 7.38 -3.63
N ARG A 297 20.12 6.79 -4.82
CA ARG A 297 21.35 6.49 -5.58
C ARG A 297 22.13 7.76 -5.88
N ARG A 298 21.42 8.84 -6.17
CA ARG A 298 21.99 10.14 -6.52
C ARG A 298 22.75 10.79 -5.36
N THR A 299 22.20 10.72 -4.16
CA THR A 299 22.73 11.46 -3.00
C THR A 299 23.62 10.61 -2.08
N GLY A 300 23.36 9.31 -1.96
CA GLY A 300 24.08 8.41 -1.06
C GLY A 300 24.33 7.00 -1.59
N MET A 301 24.29 6.82 -2.91
CA MET A 301 24.57 5.54 -3.60
C MET A 301 23.63 4.39 -3.21
N GLY A 302 22.45 4.68 -2.66
CA GLY A 302 21.52 3.66 -2.18
C GLY A 302 21.95 3.02 -0.85
N PHE A 303 22.95 3.56 -0.16
CA PHE A 303 23.40 3.01 1.10
C PHE A 303 22.40 3.23 2.22
N ARG A 304 22.39 2.26 3.13
CA ARG A 304 21.69 2.32 4.42
C ARG A 304 22.67 2.70 5.51
N VAL A 305 22.29 3.68 6.33
CA VAL A 305 23.08 4.12 7.48
C VAL A 305 22.24 4.05 8.76
N PRO A 306 22.75 3.49 9.87
CA PRO A 306 22.08 3.53 11.17
C PRO A 306 21.77 4.95 11.63
N LEU A 307 20.57 5.13 12.18
CA LEU A 307 20.12 6.42 12.72
C LEU A 307 20.22 6.44 14.24
N LYS A 308 20.86 7.48 14.77
CA LYS A 308 20.82 7.79 16.20
C LYS A 308 19.90 8.97 16.46
N MET A 309 18.76 8.69 17.08
CA MET A 309 17.67 9.66 17.27
C MET A 309 17.64 10.32 18.67
N ASP A 310 18.62 10.03 19.54
CA ASP A 310 18.61 10.43 20.96
C ASP A 310 18.46 11.94 21.20
N ALA A 311 18.96 12.78 20.28
CA ALA A 311 18.88 14.23 20.40
C ALA A 311 17.49 14.79 20.03
N VAL A 312 16.67 14.00 19.31
CA VAL A 312 15.32 14.38 18.89
C VAL A 312 14.32 13.93 19.96
N LYS A 313 13.78 14.90 20.71
CA LYS A 313 12.90 14.62 21.86
C LYS A 313 11.58 13.95 21.51
N GLY A 314 11.09 14.13 20.28
CA GLY A 314 9.87 13.46 19.85
C GLY A 314 9.83 13.18 18.37
N TRP A 315 9.60 11.91 18.05
CA TRP A 315 9.52 11.41 16.69
C TRP A 315 8.63 10.16 16.64
N SER A 316 8.02 9.96 15.49
CA SER A 316 7.31 8.76 15.09
C SER A 316 7.65 8.50 13.63
N VAL A 317 8.05 7.27 13.34
CA VAL A 317 8.47 6.84 12.01
C VAL A 317 7.95 5.44 11.70
N PHE A 318 7.94 5.06 10.43
CA PHE A 318 7.56 3.72 9.99
C PHE A 318 8.35 3.33 8.73
N PRO A 319 8.51 2.03 8.42
CA PRO A 319 9.17 1.57 7.21
C PRO A 319 8.48 2.13 5.95
N GLY A 320 9.27 2.74 5.06
CA GLY A 320 8.74 3.36 3.83
C GLY A 320 8.65 4.89 3.92
N GLN A 321 8.59 5.45 5.13
CA GLN A 321 8.50 6.89 5.32
C GLN A 321 9.72 7.60 4.76
N VAL A 322 9.51 8.58 3.88
CA VAL A 322 10.58 9.46 3.41
C VAL A 322 10.70 10.64 4.36
N VAL A 323 11.89 10.82 4.92
CA VAL A 323 12.21 11.83 5.94
C VAL A 323 13.41 12.68 5.51
N ALA A 324 13.45 13.91 5.99
CA ALA A 324 14.59 14.80 5.85
C ALA A 324 15.20 15.08 7.23
N LEU A 325 16.47 14.76 7.39
CA LEU A 325 17.17 14.77 8.68
C LEU A 325 18.41 15.66 8.57
N ARG A 326 18.61 16.52 9.56
CA ARG A 326 19.84 17.29 9.73
C ARG A 326 20.69 16.67 10.82
N GLY A 327 21.97 16.44 10.54
CA GLY A 327 22.86 15.74 11.46
C GLY A 327 24.28 15.56 10.95
N THR A 328 25.04 14.70 11.64
CA THR A 328 26.46 14.43 11.35
C THR A 328 26.77 12.95 11.47
N ASN A 329 27.70 12.44 10.65
CA ASN A 329 28.29 11.11 10.82
C ASN A 329 29.80 11.23 11.10
N ALA A 330 30.16 11.58 12.32
CA ALA A 330 31.56 11.83 12.68
C ALA A 330 32.42 10.55 12.72
N THR A 331 31.80 9.39 12.98
CA THR A 331 32.48 8.10 13.17
C THR A 331 32.54 7.25 11.91
N GLY A 332 31.70 7.55 10.92
CA GLY A 332 31.44 6.70 9.74
C GLY A 332 30.44 5.57 10.01
N ALA A 333 30.03 5.34 11.26
CA ALA A 333 29.21 4.18 11.64
C ALA A 333 27.72 4.48 11.78
N GLU A 334 27.34 5.68 12.22
CA GLU A 334 25.96 6.08 12.48
C GLU A 334 25.74 7.55 12.16
N PHE A 335 24.56 7.89 11.64
CA PHE A 335 24.16 9.27 11.43
C PHE A 335 23.44 9.80 12.67
N VAL A 336 24.08 10.73 13.38
CA VAL A 336 23.55 11.35 14.59
C VAL A 336 22.61 12.48 14.19
N VAL A 337 21.32 12.25 14.38
CA VAL A 337 20.26 13.18 13.99
C VAL A 337 20.11 14.25 15.06
N ARG A 338 20.16 15.51 14.64
CA ARG A 338 19.94 16.68 15.49
C ARG A 338 18.53 17.24 15.32
N GLU A 339 18.02 17.21 14.10
CA GLU A 339 16.74 17.82 13.73
C GLU A 339 16.07 17.02 12.62
N VAL A 340 14.75 16.90 12.70
CA VAL A 340 13.89 16.40 11.62
C VAL A 340 13.31 17.61 10.91
N LEU A 341 13.62 17.78 9.62
CA LEU A 341 13.12 18.90 8.83
C LEU A 341 11.69 18.62 8.36
N GLU A 342 10.85 19.64 8.43
CA GLU A 342 9.46 19.56 7.97
C GLU A 342 9.41 19.33 6.45
N VAL A 343 8.66 18.32 6.03
CA VAL A 343 8.28 18.14 4.63
C VAL A 343 6.99 18.93 4.42
N PRO A 344 6.95 19.90 3.48
CA PRO A 344 5.77 20.74 3.32
C PRO A 344 4.54 19.90 2.96
N LEU A 345 3.37 20.27 3.47
CA LEU A 345 2.10 19.68 3.06
C LEU A 345 1.69 20.16 1.65
N LEU A 346 0.79 19.41 1.00
CA LEU A 346 0.09 19.93 -0.19
C LEU A 346 -0.81 21.12 0.21
N PRO A 347 -1.09 22.07 -0.70
CA PRO A 347 -2.05 23.15 -0.41
C PRO A 347 -3.45 22.58 -0.15
N ASN A 348 -4.28 23.33 0.58
CA ASN A 348 -5.71 22.98 0.75
C ASN A 348 -6.45 23.12 -0.58
N ALA A 349 -7.48 22.30 -0.79
CA ALA A 349 -8.41 22.48 -1.89
C ALA A 349 -9.16 23.82 -1.75
N ALA A 350 -9.32 24.50 -2.88
CA ALA A 350 -9.91 25.83 -2.95
C ALA A 350 -10.53 26.09 -4.33
N SER A 351 -11.57 26.93 -4.36
CA SER A 351 -12.32 27.29 -5.57
C SER A 351 -12.60 28.80 -5.58
N THR A 352 -12.84 29.38 -6.76
CA THR A 352 -13.27 30.79 -6.87
C THR A 352 -14.67 30.97 -6.28
N GLY A 353 -15.02 32.19 -5.87
CA GLY A 353 -16.36 32.46 -5.33
C GLY A 353 -17.47 32.15 -6.34
N SER A 354 -17.26 32.50 -7.61
CA SER A 354 -18.14 32.12 -8.73
C SER A 354 -18.33 30.60 -8.89
N ALA A 355 -17.27 29.80 -8.72
CA ALA A 355 -17.38 28.35 -8.78
C ALA A 355 -18.17 27.81 -7.58
N LEU A 356 -17.89 28.30 -6.36
CA LEU A 356 -18.63 27.94 -5.15
C LEU A 356 -20.12 28.30 -5.28
N ALA A 357 -20.46 29.46 -5.84
CA ALA A 357 -21.84 29.86 -6.07
C ALA A 357 -22.56 28.91 -7.05
N ALA A 358 -21.87 28.47 -8.11
CA ALA A 358 -22.41 27.48 -9.04
C ALA A 358 -22.54 26.05 -8.43
N HIS A 359 -21.82 25.76 -7.35
CA HIS A 359 -21.98 24.53 -6.57
C HIS A 359 -23.14 24.65 -5.59
N GLU A 360 -23.23 25.75 -4.86
CA GLU A 360 -24.32 26.08 -3.94
C GLU A 360 -25.68 26.09 -4.67
N GLU A 361 -25.75 26.72 -5.84
CA GLU A 361 -26.95 26.75 -6.68
C GLU A 361 -27.44 25.35 -7.08
N ARG A 362 -26.52 24.40 -7.28
CA ARG A 362 -26.88 23.01 -7.58
C ARG A 362 -27.48 22.28 -6.37
N MET A 363 -27.15 22.71 -5.16
CA MET A 363 -27.73 22.14 -3.94
C MET A 363 -29.18 22.58 -3.74
N ARG A 364 -29.63 23.66 -4.41
CA ARG A 364 -31.00 24.17 -4.29
C ARG A 364 -32.01 23.22 -4.95
N PRO A 365 -33.10 22.88 -4.26
CA PRO A 365 -34.23 22.18 -4.87
C PRO A 365 -34.87 23.10 -5.90
N ARG A 366 -35.05 22.62 -7.14
CA ARG A 366 -35.73 23.38 -8.17
C ARG A 366 -36.83 22.55 -8.80
N ASP A 367 -38.08 22.89 -8.54
CA ASP A 367 -39.19 22.28 -9.27
C ASP A 367 -39.23 22.86 -10.70
N PRO A 368 -38.96 22.05 -11.75
CA PRO A 368 -38.98 22.53 -13.13
C PRO A 368 -40.37 23.00 -13.58
N ASP A 369 -41.43 22.54 -12.88
CA ASP A 369 -42.84 22.81 -13.21
C ASP A 369 -43.44 23.92 -12.33
N ALA A 370 -42.69 24.45 -11.35
CA ALA A 370 -43.14 25.58 -10.54
C ALA A 370 -43.11 26.88 -11.35
N MET A 371 -44.23 27.62 -11.31
CA MET A 371 -44.40 28.91 -12.00
C MET A 371 -43.55 30.05 -11.39
N SER A 372 -42.95 29.82 -10.23
CA SER A 372 -41.98 30.67 -9.54
C SER A 372 -40.92 29.79 -8.88
N ASP A 373 -39.67 30.27 -8.83
CA ASP A 373 -38.68 29.73 -7.91
C ASP A 373 -39.13 30.12 -6.49
N ASP A 374 -40.04 29.34 -5.89
CA ASP A 374 -40.60 29.58 -4.54
C ASP A 374 -39.56 29.43 -3.41
N TYR A 375 -38.31 29.13 -3.76
CA TYR A 375 -37.19 29.11 -2.82
C TYR A 375 -36.77 30.54 -2.50
N ASP A 376 -36.88 30.92 -1.22
CA ASP A 376 -36.31 32.17 -0.76
C ASP A 376 -34.80 32.13 -0.99
N ASN A 377 -34.29 33.02 -1.86
CA ASN A 377 -32.86 33.11 -2.16
C ASN A 377 -32.05 33.54 -0.92
N ASP A 378 -32.72 34.08 0.11
CA ASP A 378 -32.12 34.45 1.38
C ASP A 378 -31.93 33.25 2.33
N GLU A 379 -32.60 32.11 2.10
CA GLU A 379 -32.38 30.88 2.87
C GLU A 379 -31.25 30.01 2.26
N PRO A 380 -30.34 29.45 3.08
CA PRO A 380 -29.29 28.56 2.58
C PRO A 380 -29.91 27.29 1.96
N PRO A 381 -29.31 26.71 0.90
CA PRO A 381 -29.79 25.45 0.37
C PRO A 381 -29.73 24.35 1.44
N PRO A 382 -30.58 23.31 1.34
CA PRO A 382 -30.48 22.15 2.21
C PRO A 382 -29.08 21.54 2.12
N PRO A 383 -28.56 20.95 3.20
CA PRO A 383 -27.26 20.29 3.16
C PRO A 383 -27.29 19.05 2.24
N LEU A 384 -26.12 18.63 1.78
CA LEU A 384 -25.95 17.37 1.06
C LEU A 384 -25.80 16.22 2.04
N HIS A 385 -26.40 15.07 1.71
CA HIS A 385 -26.31 13.85 2.48
C HIS A 385 -25.44 12.81 1.75
N MET A 386 -24.31 12.45 2.35
CA MET A 386 -23.34 11.52 1.77
C MET A 386 -23.12 10.33 2.70
N ILE A 387 -23.17 9.12 2.18
CA ILE A 387 -22.91 7.88 2.94
C ILE A 387 -21.62 7.25 2.45
N PHE A 388 -20.79 6.77 3.37
CA PHE A 388 -19.54 6.06 3.11
C PHE A 388 -19.56 4.71 3.81
N ALA A 389 -19.31 3.64 3.06
CA ALA A 389 -19.22 2.29 3.59
C ALA A 389 -18.08 1.52 2.92
N ALA A 390 -17.59 0.51 3.64
CA ALA A 390 -16.51 -0.36 3.19
C ALA A 390 -16.86 -1.82 3.42
N GLY A 391 -16.49 -2.66 2.46
CA GLY A 391 -16.64 -4.10 2.58
C GLY A 391 -15.72 -4.71 3.64
N PRO A 392 -15.98 -5.93 4.13
CA PRO A 392 -16.94 -6.88 3.57
C PRO A 392 -18.41 -6.50 3.75
N TYR A 393 -19.26 -7.01 2.87
CA TYR A 393 -20.69 -6.69 2.81
C TYR A 393 -21.60 -7.86 3.23
N THR A 394 -21.02 -8.98 3.65
CA THR A 394 -21.69 -10.18 4.18
C THR A 394 -20.86 -10.77 5.31
N ALA A 395 -21.47 -11.55 6.20
CA ALA A 395 -20.77 -12.23 7.30
C ALA A 395 -20.27 -13.61 6.85
N ASP A 396 -19.35 -14.21 7.62
CA ASP A 396 -18.66 -15.47 7.24
C ASP A 396 -19.60 -16.68 7.08
N ASP A 397 -20.83 -16.60 7.58
CA ASP A 397 -21.77 -17.72 7.66
C ASP A 397 -22.66 -17.88 6.42
N ASN A 398 -22.77 -16.85 5.56
CA ASN A 398 -23.63 -16.90 4.39
C ASN A 398 -23.23 -15.86 3.30
N LEU A 399 -23.93 -15.88 2.17
CA LEU A 399 -23.74 -14.95 1.05
C LEU A 399 -25.03 -14.18 0.71
N ASN A 400 -25.83 -13.83 1.72
CA ASN A 400 -27.10 -13.13 1.55
C ASN A 400 -26.97 -11.60 1.44
N PHE A 401 -25.79 -11.05 1.81
CA PHE A 401 -25.51 -9.61 1.73
C PHE A 401 -26.53 -8.74 2.50
N GLU A 402 -27.05 -9.22 3.63
CA GLU A 402 -28.03 -8.47 4.42
C GLU A 402 -27.52 -7.08 4.85
N PRO A 403 -26.25 -6.90 5.26
CA PRO A 403 -25.71 -5.57 5.56
C PRO A 403 -25.77 -4.59 4.38
N LEU A 404 -25.48 -5.04 3.16
CA LEU A 404 -25.55 -4.20 1.96
C LEU A 404 -26.98 -3.82 1.61
N HIS A 405 -27.91 -4.77 1.73
CA HIS A 405 -29.33 -4.50 1.53
C HIS A 405 -29.84 -3.46 2.52
N ALA A 406 -29.55 -3.63 3.81
CA ALA A 406 -29.90 -2.66 4.84
C ALA A 406 -29.29 -1.28 4.57
N LEU A 407 -28.02 -1.21 4.13
CA LEU A 407 -27.37 0.06 3.83
C LEU A 407 -28.03 0.78 2.65
N CYS A 408 -28.38 0.06 1.60
CA CYS A 408 -29.05 0.62 0.43
C CYS A 408 -30.48 1.08 0.76
N GLU A 409 -31.18 0.38 1.65
CA GLU A 409 -32.48 0.79 2.19
C GLU A 409 -32.36 2.07 3.01
N GLN A 410 -31.40 2.15 3.93
CA GLN A 410 -31.12 3.38 4.69
C GLN A 410 -30.75 4.55 3.78
N ALA A 411 -29.90 4.33 2.76
CA ALA A 411 -29.56 5.36 1.79
C ALA A 411 -30.79 5.86 1.00
N ALA A 412 -31.75 4.98 0.73
CA ALA A 412 -33.00 5.36 0.10
C ALA A 412 -33.89 6.15 1.07
N ASP A 413 -34.10 5.66 2.28
CA ASP A 413 -34.96 6.28 3.31
C ASP A 413 -34.44 7.67 3.73
N GLU A 414 -33.12 7.82 3.83
CA GLU A 414 -32.45 9.07 4.20
C GLU A 414 -32.18 10.01 3.01
N HIS A 415 -32.69 9.67 1.81
CA HIS A 415 -32.49 10.45 0.57
C HIS A 415 -31.02 10.83 0.33
N ALA A 416 -30.10 9.87 0.42
CA ALA A 416 -28.69 10.13 0.19
C ALA A 416 -28.45 10.69 -1.22
N ASP A 417 -27.68 11.79 -1.32
CA ASP A 417 -27.22 12.35 -2.58
C ASP A 417 -26.06 11.54 -3.17
N VAL A 418 -25.18 11.03 -2.29
CA VAL A 418 -24.01 10.21 -2.65
C VAL A 418 -23.90 8.99 -1.74
N LEU A 419 -23.62 7.82 -2.34
CA LEU A 419 -23.22 6.61 -1.63
C LEU A 419 -21.85 6.16 -2.15
N VAL A 420 -20.82 6.21 -1.32
CA VAL A 420 -19.46 5.73 -1.64
C VAL A 420 -19.26 4.35 -1.02
N LEU A 421 -19.04 3.35 -1.86
CA LEU A 421 -18.82 1.96 -1.50
C LEU A 421 -17.40 1.54 -1.89
N THR A 422 -16.57 1.19 -0.91
CA THR A 422 -15.27 0.56 -1.17
C THR A 422 -15.37 -0.95 -1.01
N GLY A 423 -14.65 -1.71 -1.84
CA GLY A 423 -14.59 -3.16 -1.72
C GLY A 423 -13.94 -3.65 -0.40
N PRO A 424 -13.86 -4.97 -0.20
CA PRO A 424 -14.28 -6.00 -1.15
C PRO A 424 -15.80 -6.22 -1.16
N PHE A 425 -16.37 -6.38 -2.35
CA PHE A 425 -17.77 -6.77 -2.56
C PHE A 425 -17.92 -8.29 -2.57
N LEU A 426 -17.20 -8.97 -3.46
CA LEU A 426 -17.04 -10.42 -3.41
C LEU A 426 -15.63 -10.71 -2.91
N ASP A 427 -15.51 -10.91 -1.60
CA ASP A 427 -14.24 -11.00 -0.93
C ASP A 427 -13.59 -12.38 -1.13
N VAL A 428 -12.40 -12.39 -1.73
CA VAL A 428 -11.57 -13.60 -1.90
C VAL A 428 -11.18 -14.21 -0.55
N ASP A 429 -11.16 -13.40 0.52
CA ASP A 429 -10.86 -13.84 1.89
C ASP A 429 -12.11 -14.34 2.65
N HIS A 430 -13.29 -14.39 2.00
CA HIS A 430 -14.51 -14.96 2.58
C HIS A 430 -14.45 -16.50 2.58
N PRO A 431 -14.80 -17.20 3.68
CA PRO A 431 -14.65 -18.66 3.79
C PRO A 431 -15.35 -19.44 2.69
N LEU A 432 -16.63 -19.13 2.42
CA LEU A 432 -17.41 -19.84 1.39
C LEU A 432 -16.86 -19.57 -0.02
N ILE A 433 -16.44 -18.33 -0.31
CA ILE A 433 -15.88 -17.96 -1.62
C ILE A 433 -14.54 -18.65 -1.84
N ALA A 434 -13.66 -18.63 -0.83
CA ALA A 434 -12.35 -19.27 -0.89
C ALA A 434 -12.45 -20.80 -1.02
N ALA A 435 -13.41 -21.42 -0.33
CA ALA A 435 -13.64 -22.86 -0.40
C ALA A 435 -14.38 -23.29 -1.68
N GLY A 436 -15.07 -22.35 -2.35
CA GLY A 436 -16.02 -22.69 -3.42
C GLY A 436 -17.25 -23.46 -2.90
N ASP A 437 -17.54 -23.35 -1.59
CA ASP A 437 -18.58 -24.11 -0.90
C ASP A 437 -19.84 -23.26 -0.74
N PHE A 438 -20.57 -23.08 -1.84
CA PHE A 438 -21.84 -22.38 -1.87
C PHE A 438 -22.66 -22.79 -3.10
N ASP A 439 -23.98 -22.70 -2.99
CA ASP A 439 -24.89 -22.90 -4.11
C ASP A 439 -25.07 -21.60 -4.91
N LEU A 440 -25.36 -21.73 -6.21
CA LEU A 440 -25.78 -20.58 -7.02
C LEU A 440 -27.17 -20.10 -6.56
N PRO A 441 -27.45 -18.78 -6.62
CA PRO A 441 -28.80 -18.26 -6.43
C PRO A 441 -29.80 -18.97 -7.35
N GLU A 442 -31.03 -19.21 -6.89
CA GLU A 442 -32.05 -19.92 -7.67
C GLU A 442 -32.31 -19.22 -9.02
N GLU A 443 -32.23 -17.89 -9.05
CA GLU A 443 -32.40 -17.07 -10.25
C GLU A 443 -31.27 -17.28 -11.28
N ALA A 444 -30.11 -17.75 -10.83
CA ALA A 444 -28.96 -18.07 -11.67
C ALA A 444 -28.95 -19.53 -12.17
N ALA A 445 -29.91 -20.36 -11.74
CA ALA A 445 -29.93 -21.79 -12.06
C ALA A 445 -29.96 -22.09 -13.56
N ALA A 446 -30.59 -21.21 -14.36
CA ALA A 446 -30.64 -21.36 -15.82
C ALA A 446 -29.29 -21.16 -16.52
N GLU A 447 -28.33 -20.50 -15.87
CA GLU A 447 -26.99 -20.22 -16.39
C GLU A 447 -25.91 -21.01 -15.65
N ALA A 448 -26.28 -22.03 -14.86
CA ALA A 448 -25.41 -22.73 -13.92
C ALA A 448 -24.09 -23.25 -14.54
N ASP A 449 -24.17 -23.85 -15.73
CA ASP A 449 -23.01 -24.39 -16.45
C ASP A 449 -22.02 -23.32 -16.93
N THR A 450 -22.41 -22.04 -16.92
CA THR A 450 -21.61 -20.90 -17.39
C THR A 450 -21.37 -19.85 -16.30
N ALA A 451 -21.77 -20.14 -15.06
CA ALA A 451 -21.68 -19.21 -13.96
C ALA A 451 -20.22 -18.83 -13.66
N THR A 452 -20.00 -17.55 -13.39
CA THR A 452 -18.69 -16.97 -13.02
C THR A 452 -18.83 -16.11 -11.77
N MET A 453 -17.72 -15.63 -11.21
CA MET A 453 -17.76 -14.65 -10.11
C MET A 453 -18.51 -13.36 -10.50
N VAL A 454 -18.50 -12.99 -11.79
CA VAL A 454 -19.33 -11.87 -12.30
C VAL A 454 -20.82 -12.21 -12.22
N THR A 455 -21.19 -13.48 -12.43
CA THR A 455 -22.58 -13.95 -12.29
C THR A 455 -23.03 -13.86 -10.84
N LEU A 456 -22.19 -14.33 -9.90
CA LEU A 456 -22.47 -14.19 -8.47
C LEU A 456 -22.64 -12.72 -8.07
N PHE A 457 -21.75 -11.84 -8.52
CA PHE A 457 -21.85 -10.41 -8.23
C PHE A 457 -23.19 -9.83 -8.73
N ARG A 458 -23.59 -10.18 -9.95
CA ARG A 458 -24.85 -9.74 -10.57
C ARG A 458 -26.08 -10.13 -9.76
N TYR A 459 -26.09 -11.32 -9.16
CA TYR A 459 -27.25 -11.83 -8.42
C TYR A 459 -27.21 -11.53 -6.92
N LEU A 460 -26.03 -11.39 -6.33
CA LEU A 460 -25.87 -11.21 -4.88
C LEU A 460 -25.63 -9.76 -4.45
N VAL A 461 -24.90 -8.97 -5.25
CA VAL A 461 -24.47 -7.62 -4.88
C VAL A 461 -25.28 -6.56 -5.62
N ALA A 462 -25.36 -6.67 -6.95
CA ALA A 462 -25.98 -5.67 -7.80
C ALA A 462 -27.46 -5.36 -7.47
N PRO A 463 -28.31 -6.31 -7.02
CA PRO A 463 -29.71 -6.02 -6.73
C PRO A 463 -29.91 -4.98 -5.62
N ALA A 464 -29.04 -4.93 -4.61
CA ALA A 464 -29.12 -3.92 -3.56
C ALA A 464 -28.98 -2.50 -4.13
N ILE A 465 -27.94 -2.30 -4.95
CA ILE A 465 -27.61 -1.03 -5.59
C ILE A 465 -28.66 -0.66 -6.65
N ALA A 466 -29.18 -1.65 -7.38
CA ALA A 466 -30.23 -1.45 -8.36
C ALA A 466 -31.55 -0.99 -7.70
N ARG A 467 -31.93 -1.56 -6.56
CA ARG A 467 -33.11 -1.12 -5.80
C ARG A 467 -32.96 0.31 -5.29
N LEU A 468 -31.79 0.68 -4.76
CA LEU A 468 -31.50 2.06 -4.39
C LEU A 468 -31.64 3.01 -5.59
N ALA A 469 -31.01 2.68 -6.72
CA ALA A 469 -31.07 3.53 -7.92
C ALA A 469 -32.49 3.64 -8.52
N ALA A 470 -33.33 2.60 -8.34
CA ALA A 470 -34.74 2.63 -8.74
C ALA A 470 -35.59 3.49 -7.80
N ALA A 471 -35.36 3.40 -6.49
CA ALA A 471 -36.04 4.22 -5.49
C ALA A 471 -35.59 5.69 -5.55
N ARG A 472 -34.33 5.94 -5.92
CA ARG A 472 -33.70 7.26 -5.97
C ARG A 472 -32.97 7.48 -7.30
N PRO A 473 -33.65 7.94 -8.36
CA PRO A 473 -33.04 8.11 -9.69
C PRO A 473 -31.85 9.08 -9.75
N HIS A 474 -31.75 10.00 -8.79
CA HIS A 474 -30.72 11.04 -8.73
C HIS A 474 -29.58 10.74 -7.74
N VAL A 475 -29.61 9.60 -7.04
CA VAL A 475 -28.49 9.17 -6.19
C VAL A 475 -27.25 8.91 -7.03
N THR A 476 -26.10 9.35 -6.55
CA THR A 476 -24.81 9.00 -7.16
C THR A 476 -24.14 7.90 -6.33
N VAL A 477 -23.95 6.72 -6.91
CA VAL A 477 -23.25 5.62 -6.24
C VAL A 477 -21.82 5.56 -6.78
N VAL A 478 -20.80 5.68 -5.93
CA VAL A 478 -19.39 5.51 -6.29
C VAL A 478 -18.95 4.14 -5.81
N VAL A 479 -18.38 3.34 -6.70
CA VAL A 479 -17.93 1.97 -6.43
C VAL A 479 -16.43 1.91 -6.66
N VAL A 480 -15.68 1.64 -5.59
CA VAL A 480 -14.22 1.56 -5.56
C VAL A 480 -13.82 0.10 -5.34
N PRO A 481 -13.05 -0.53 -6.22
CA PRO A 481 -12.65 -1.93 -6.06
C PRO A 481 -11.66 -2.10 -4.92
N SER A 482 -11.52 -3.34 -4.46
CA SER A 482 -10.44 -3.80 -3.61
C SER A 482 -9.60 -4.84 -4.34
N VAL A 483 -8.31 -4.98 -3.98
CA VAL A 483 -7.48 -6.10 -4.46
C VAL A 483 -7.98 -7.46 -3.98
N ARG A 484 -8.94 -7.45 -3.04
CA ARG A 484 -9.66 -8.63 -2.53
C ARG A 484 -10.94 -8.95 -3.31
N ASP A 485 -11.35 -8.14 -4.28
CA ASP A 485 -12.51 -8.42 -5.12
C ASP A 485 -12.22 -9.56 -6.11
N VAL A 486 -12.78 -10.75 -5.86
CA VAL A 486 -12.46 -11.99 -6.60
C VAL A 486 -12.85 -11.94 -8.10
N LEU A 487 -13.76 -11.04 -8.47
CA LEU A 487 -14.17 -10.83 -9.86
C LEU A 487 -13.20 -9.95 -10.66
N ASP A 488 -12.33 -9.20 -9.98
CA ASP A 488 -11.39 -8.31 -10.65
C ASP A 488 -10.16 -9.07 -11.16
N LYS A 489 -9.71 -8.70 -12.35
CA LYS A 489 -8.49 -9.26 -12.95
C LYS A 489 -7.27 -8.40 -12.64
N HIS A 490 -7.47 -7.15 -12.22
CA HIS A 490 -6.41 -6.28 -11.74
C HIS A 490 -6.20 -6.57 -10.25
N VAL A 491 -5.28 -7.48 -9.94
CA VAL A 491 -5.07 -8.02 -8.58
C VAL A 491 -3.98 -7.31 -7.77
N SER A 492 -3.44 -6.20 -8.27
CA SER A 492 -2.44 -5.39 -7.55
C SER A 492 -2.90 -3.97 -7.32
N TRP A 493 -2.29 -3.31 -6.34
CA TRP A 493 -2.51 -1.91 -6.02
C TRP A 493 -1.33 -1.06 -6.48
N PRO A 494 -1.53 0.12 -7.09
CA PRO A 494 -2.82 0.75 -7.44
C PRO A 494 -3.67 0.00 -8.47
N GLN A 495 -4.98 0.01 -8.33
CA GLN A 495 -5.90 -0.89 -9.05
C GLN A 495 -6.77 -0.12 -10.06
N ASP A 496 -6.92 -0.65 -11.27
CA ASP A 496 -7.91 -0.15 -12.24
C ASP A 496 -9.36 -0.32 -11.73
N ALA A 497 -10.32 0.30 -12.39
CA ALA A 497 -11.73 0.13 -12.08
C ALA A 497 -12.20 -1.29 -12.43
N MET A 498 -13.07 -1.84 -11.59
CA MET A 498 -13.67 -3.16 -11.83
C MET A 498 -14.42 -3.22 -13.17
N PRO A 499 -14.50 -4.38 -13.85
CA PRO A 499 -15.17 -4.51 -15.13
C PRO A 499 -16.69 -4.27 -14.99
N ARG A 500 -17.26 -3.39 -15.84
CA ARG A 500 -18.72 -3.20 -15.90
C ARG A 500 -19.50 -4.36 -16.56
N PRO A 501 -19.09 -4.92 -17.71
CA PRO A 501 -19.92 -5.87 -18.44
C PRO A 501 -20.33 -7.06 -17.59
N GLY A 502 -21.61 -7.43 -17.62
CA GLY A 502 -22.14 -8.58 -16.89
C GLY A 502 -22.42 -8.36 -15.40
N THR A 503 -21.93 -7.29 -14.77
CA THR A 503 -22.11 -7.04 -13.32
C THR A 503 -23.55 -6.72 -12.89
N GLY A 504 -24.44 -6.35 -13.81
CA GLY A 504 -25.80 -5.93 -13.47
C GLY A 504 -25.91 -4.56 -12.79
N LEU A 505 -24.79 -3.84 -12.60
CA LEU A 505 -24.81 -2.54 -11.93
C LEU A 505 -25.59 -1.48 -12.73
N PRO A 506 -26.41 -0.64 -12.06
CA PRO A 506 -27.15 0.42 -12.71
C PRO A 506 -26.21 1.52 -13.24
N LYS A 507 -26.73 2.37 -14.15
CA LYS A 507 -25.97 3.53 -14.68
C LYS A 507 -25.58 4.55 -13.59
N ALA A 508 -26.35 4.61 -12.50
CA ALA A 508 -26.07 5.44 -11.34
C ALA A 508 -24.79 5.04 -10.60
N ALA A 509 -24.39 3.76 -10.68
CA ALA A 509 -23.13 3.28 -10.12
C ALA A 509 -21.97 3.72 -11.02
N ARG A 510 -21.06 4.54 -10.49
CA ARG A 510 -19.82 4.99 -11.12
C ARG A 510 -18.68 4.13 -10.59
N LEU A 511 -18.13 3.29 -11.46
CA LEU A 511 -16.95 2.49 -11.17
C LEU A 511 -15.72 3.39 -11.31
N VAL A 512 -14.85 3.40 -10.30
CA VAL A 512 -13.61 4.19 -10.28
C VAL A 512 -12.44 3.31 -9.86
N THR A 513 -11.22 3.84 -9.93
CA THR A 513 -9.97 3.14 -9.59
C THR A 513 -9.73 3.12 -8.08
N ASN A 514 -8.73 2.36 -7.61
CA ASN A 514 -8.31 2.34 -6.22
C ASN A 514 -6.79 2.60 -6.10
N PRO A 515 -6.34 3.76 -5.60
CA PRO A 515 -7.14 4.85 -5.05
C PRO A 515 -7.76 5.72 -6.14
N MET A 516 -8.58 6.69 -5.73
CA MET A 516 -9.17 7.71 -6.61
C MET A 516 -9.28 9.05 -5.89
N THR A 517 -9.02 10.15 -6.60
CA THR A 517 -9.39 11.50 -6.16
C THR A 517 -10.51 12.03 -7.04
N LEU A 518 -11.64 12.37 -6.43
CA LEU A 518 -12.88 12.77 -7.12
C LEU A 518 -13.49 14.01 -6.47
N SER A 519 -13.98 14.95 -7.27
CA SER A 519 -14.73 16.08 -6.76
C SER A 519 -16.22 15.81 -6.81
N ALA A 520 -16.92 15.99 -5.69
CA ALA A 520 -18.37 16.05 -5.62
C ALA A 520 -18.76 17.51 -5.35
N ASN A 521 -19.22 18.20 -6.39
CA ASN A 521 -19.27 19.67 -6.41
C ASN A 521 -17.88 20.26 -6.11
N GLU A 522 -17.74 21.08 -5.07
CA GLU A 522 -16.47 21.66 -4.63
C GLU A 522 -15.61 20.68 -3.83
N VAL A 523 -16.22 19.66 -3.19
CA VAL A 523 -15.53 18.79 -2.24
C VAL A 523 -14.60 17.82 -2.94
N VAL A 524 -13.30 17.93 -2.68
CA VAL A 524 -12.30 16.97 -3.17
C VAL A 524 -12.24 15.78 -2.22
N MET A 525 -12.69 14.61 -2.67
CA MET A 525 -12.66 13.36 -1.93
C MET A 525 -11.50 12.48 -2.41
N GLY A 526 -10.64 12.08 -1.48
CA GLY A 526 -9.63 11.03 -1.69
C GLY A 526 -10.14 9.72 -1.13
N VAL A 527 -10.20 8.67 -1.96
CA VAL A 527 -10.74 7.37 -1.56
C VAL A 527 -9.73 6.27 -1.87
N SER A 528 -9.49 5.38 -0.90
CA SER A 528 -8.70 4.16 -1.05
C SER A 528 -9.41 3.03 -0.34
N ALA A 529 -9.40 1.83 -0.91
CA ALA A 529 -9.95 0.62 -0.27
C ALA A 529 -8.90 -0.16 0.54
N GLN A 530 -7.64 0.29 0.55
CA GLN A 530 -6.55 -0.36 1.30
C GLN A 530 -6.56 0.03 2.78
N ASP A 531 -6.31 -0.94 3.65
CA ASP A 531 -6.21 -0.74 5.11
C ASP A 531 -4.81 -0.22 5.51
N ALA A 532 -4.43 0.94 4.94
CA ALA A 532 -3.14 1.58 5.22
C ALA A 532 -2.98 1.94 6.71
N LEU A 533 -4.07 2.25 7.40
CA LEU A 533 -4.05 2.62 8.81
C LEU A 533 -3.69 1.43 9.72
N TRP A 534 -4.19 0.23 9.42
CA TRP A 534 -3.81 -0.97 10.18
C TRP A 534 -2.31 -1.25 10.05
N GLU A 535 -1.79 -1.17 8.84
CA GLU A 535 -0.37 -1.40 8.56
C GLU A 535 0.53 -0.33 9.19
N LEU A 536 0.14 0.94 9.07
CA LEU A 536 0.84 2.03 9.77
C LEU A 536 0.86 1.79 11.28
N ARG A 537 -0.26 1.39 11.89
CA ARG A 537 -0.28 1.04 13.32
C ARG A 537 0.64 -0.13 13.64
N ALA A 538 0.69 -1.13 12.76
CA ALA A 538 1.47 -2.33 12.98
C ALA A 538 2.99 -2.06 12.92
N GLU A 539 3.41 -1.11 12.08
CA GLU A 539 4.82 -0.81 11.80
C GLU A 539 5.34 0.53 12.36
N GLU A 540 4.47 1.38 12.93
CA GLU A 540 4.88 2.63 13.59
C GLU A 540 5.85 2.35 14.75
N LEU A 541 6.98 3.03 14.73
CA LEU A 541 7.91 3.18 15.84
C LEU A 541 7.91 4.63 16.31
N SER A 542 7.68 4.85 17.60
CA SER A 542 7.72 6.18 18.23
C SER A 542 8.66 6.22 19.42
N ALA A 543 9.30 7.36 19.67
CA ALA A 543 10.08 7.55 20.89
C ALA A 543 9.23 7.38 22.17
N ALA A 544 9.83 6.76 23.18
CA ALA A 544 9.19 6.56 24.48
C ALA A 544 8.78 7.91 25.11
N GLY A 545 7.50 8.08 25.43
CA GLY A 545 6.96 9.33 25.99
C GLY A 545 6.72 10.45 24.97
N ALA A 546 7.21 10.31 23.73
CA ALA A 546 6.96 11.24 22.63
C ALA A 546 5.67 10.94 21.86
N ALA A 547 5.15 9.72 21.98
CA ALA A 547 3.84 9.30 21.44
C ALA A 547 2.65 9.94 22.17
N GLY A 548 2.85 11.12 22.77
CA GLY A 548 1.76 11.94 23.29
C GLY A 548 0.86 12.36 22.14
N GLY A 549 -0.44 12.11 22.27
CA GLY A 549 -1.44 12.48 21.27
C GLY A 549 -2.25 11.30 20.76
N ASP A 550 -3.28 11.62 20.00
CA ASP A 550 -4.21 10.67 19.41
C ASP A 550 -3.49 9.82 18.34
N LEU A 551 -3.30 8.52 18.62
CA LEU A 551 -2.69 7.56 17.71
C LEU A 551 -3.34 7.61 16.32
N LEU A 552 -4.68 7.60 16.26
CA LEU A 552 -5.39 7.57 14.98
C LEU A 552 -5.10 8.85 14.18
N ALA A 553 -5.09 10.01 14.84
CA ALA A 553 -4.73 11.27 14.20
C ALA A 553 -3.28 11.26 13.68
N ARG A 554 -2.33 10.64 14.40
CA ARG A 554 -0.95 10.49 13.90
C ARG A 554 -0.86 9.59 12.68
N LEU A 555 -1.55 8.45 12.66
CA LEU A 555 -1.57 7.54 11.50
C LEU A 555 -2.13 8.26 10.26
N CYS A 556 -3.21 9.03 10.42
CA CYS A 556 -3.75 9.88 9.37
C CYS A 556 -2.75 10.95 8.91
N ARG A 557 -2.05 11.61 9.85
CA ARG A 557 -1.02 12.61 9.55
C ARG A 557 0.09 12.01 8.70
N HIS A 558 0.56 10.80 9.02
CA HIS A 558 1.57 10.10 8.21
C HIS A 558 1.15 9.96 6.74
N MET A 559 -0.10 9.60 6.46
CA MET A 559 -0.60 9.51 5.07
C MET A 559 -0.61 10.87 4.37
N ILE A 560 -1.01 11.93 5.08
CA ILE A 560 -1.11 13.30 4.55
C ILE A 560 0.29 13.90 4.29
N GLU A 561 1.21 13.78 5.24
CA GLU A 561 2.60 14.26 5.12
C GLU A 561 3.35 13.50 4.04
N GLN A 562 3.13 12.18 3.95
CA GLN A 562 3.67 11.37 2.88
C GLN A 562 2.89 11.50 1.57
N ARG A 563 1.85 12.35 1.49
CA ARG A 563 1.11 12.64 0.26
C ARG A 563 0.73 11.37 -0.54
N HIS A 564 0.37 10.28 0.15
CA HIS A 564 0.23 8.96 -0.45
C HIS A 564 -0.81 8.13 0.28
N TYR A 565 -1.66 7.41 -0.47
CA TYR A 565 -2.78 6.64 0.10
C TYR A 565 -2.36 5.32 0.76
N PHE A 566 -1.12 4.87 0.55
CA PHE A 566 -0.53 3.69 1.21
C PHE A 566 0.99 3.84 1.37
N PRO A 567 1.51 4.59 2.37
CA PRO A 567 2.93 4.94 2.40
C PRO A 567 3.86 3.85 2.97
N VAL A 568 3.31 2.76 3.53
CA VAL A 568 4.10 1.70 4.18
C VAL A 568 4.85 0.88 3.13
N HIS A 569 6.17 0.72 3.31
CA HIS A 569 6.99 -0.07 2.40
C HIS A 569 8.23 -0.68 3.10
N PRO A 570 8.49 -2.00 2.96
CA PRO A 570 7.60 -3.03 2.40
C PRO A 570 6.25 -3.10 3.15
N PRO A 571 5.18 -3.64 2.53
CA PRO A 571 3.92 -3.84 3.23
C PRO A 571 4.10 -4.82 4.40
N THR A 572 3.23 -4.71 5.39
CA THR A 572 3.20 -5.55 6.58
C THR A 572 3.08 -7.02 6.20
N ASP A 573 3.78 -7.89 6.91
CA ASP A 573 3.64 -9.34 6.73
C ASP A 573 2.16 -9.76 6.85
N ARG A 574 1.68 -10.55 5.88
CA ARG A 574 0.30 -11.05 5.80
C ARG A 574 -0.14 -11.79 7.06
N ALA A 575 0.78 -12.45 7.76
CA ALA A 575 0.49 -13.15 9.02
C ALA A 575 0.21 -12.19 10.20
N ARG A 576 0.58 -10.91 10.08
CA ARG A 576 0.34 -9.85 11.07
C ARG A 576 -0.90 -8.99 10.76
N LEU A 577 -1.53 -9.21 9.61
CA LEU A 577 -2.79 -8.59 9.24
C LEU A 577 -3.97 -9.25 10.00
N PRO A 578 -5.15 -8.62 10.04
CA PRO A 578 -6.33 -9.21 10.67
C PRO A 578 -6.65 -10.57 10.04
N ARG A 579 -6.94 -11.58 10.87
CA ARG A 579 -7.23 -12.93 10.41
C ARG A 579 -8.53 -13.00 9.61
N THR A 580 -8.50 -13.74 8.51
CA THR A 580 -9.64 -13.97 7.63
C THR A 580 -10.42 -15.22 8.04
N GLY A 581 -11.53 -15.48 7.35
CA GLY A 581 -12.34 -16.68 7.55
C GLY A 581 -11.82 -17.93 6.84
N THR A 582 -10.78 -17.82 6.02
CA THR A 582 -10.31 -18.92 5.18
C THR A 582 -9.71 -20.08 5.97
N LEU A 583 -9.83 -21.30 5.42
CA LEU A 583 -9.40 -22.56 6.05
C LEU A 583 -7.87 -22.67 6.18
N ASP A 584 -7.09 -21.98 5.34
CA ASP A 584 -5.63 -22.00 5.30
C ASP A 584 -5.00 -21.11 6.39
N GLY A 585 -5.38 -21.35 7.64
CA GLY A 585 -4.85 -20.62 8.81
C GLY A 585 -5.32 -19.16 8.91
N GLY A 586 -6.27 -18.73 8.07
CA GLY A 586 -6.84 -17.38 8.07
C GLY A 586 -5.83 -16.28 7.69
N VAL A 587 -4.84 -16.60 6.86
CA VAL A 587 -3.85 -15.63 6.37
C VAL A 587 -4.50 -14.70 5.36
N ALA A 588 -4.40 -13.38 5.58
CA ALA A 588 -4.98 -12.38 4.69
C ALA A 588 -4.31 -12.32 3.33
N THR A 589 -5.01 -11.84 2.30
CA THR A 589 -4.44 -11.62 0.94
C THR A 589 -3.25 -10.66 0.96
N GLY A 590 -3.30 -9.60 1.78
CA GLY A 590 -2.24 -8.59 1.89
C GLY A 590 -2.46 -7.35 1.01
N ALA A 591 -1.52 -6.41 1.03
CA ALA A 591 -1.63 -5.14 0.33
C ALA A 591 -1.54 -5.25 -1.21
N MET A 592 -0.90 -6.31 -1.72
CA MET A 592 -0.75 -6.60 -3.15
C MET A 592 -0.11 -5.43 -3.95
N LEU A 593 0.93 -4.80 -3.41
CA LEU A 593 1.54 -3.63 -4.04
C LEU A 593 2.28 -3.98 -5.34
N ASP A 594 2.02 -3.21 -6.40
CA ASP A 594 2.87 -3.15 -7.59
C ASP A 594 3.81 -1.95 -7.47
N VAL A 595 5.07 -2.22 -7.08
CA VAL A 595 6.04 -1.18 -6.72
C VAL A 595 6.32 -0.25 -7.90
N SER A 596 6.32 -0.77 -9.12
CA SER A 596 6.55 0.00 -10.34
C SER A 596 5.47 1.06 -10.61
N TYR A 597 4.32 0.98 -9.92
CA TYR A 597 3.19 1.88 -10.13
C TYR A 597 2.76 2.64 -8.86
N LEU A 598 3.53 2.57 -7.76
CA LEU A 598 3.20 3.27 -6.51
C LEU A 598 3.01 4.78 -6.68
N LYS A 599 3.65 5.41 -7.68
CA LYS A 599 3.44 6.83 -7.98
C LYS A 599 1.97 7.16 -8.30
N LEU A 600 1.18 6.19 -8.77
CA LEU A 600 -0.27 6.37 -8.99
C LEU A 600 -1.08 6.40 -7.68
N GLY A 601 -0.47 5.98 -6.57
CA GLY A 601 -1.02 6.08 -5.21
C GLY A 601 -0.77 7.43 -4.52
N GLU A 602 -0.09 8.37 -5.19
CA GLU A 602 0.17 9.71 -4.66
C GLU A 602 -1.05 10.62 -4.73
N MET A 603 -1.17 11.50 -3.73
CA MET A 603 -2.11 12.62 -3.75
C MET A 603 -1.59 13.68 -4.71
N VAL A 604 -2.44 14.16 -5.62
CA VAL A 604 -2.04 15.08 -6.70
C VAL A 604 -2.62 16.48 -6.46
N ASN A 605 -1.79 17.51 -6.65
CA ASN A 605 -2.09 18.95 -6.60
C ASN A 605 -2.48 19.54 -5.24
N VAL A 606 -3.42 18.92 -4.52
CA VAL A 606 -3.99 19.46 -3.27
C VAL A 606 -4.19 18.34 -2.24
N ARG A 607 -4.28 18.71 -0.96
CA ARG A 607 -4.86 17.82 0.05
C ARG A 607 -6.35 17.59 -0.27
N PRO A 608 -6.86 16.36 -0.16
CA PRO A 608 -8.30 16.14 -0.24
C PRO A 608 -9.00 16.86 0.91
N ASP A 609 -10.22 17.35 0.68
CA ASP A 609 -11.08 17.87 1.74
C ASP A 609 -11.56 16.74 2.65
N VAL A 610 -11.91 15.60 2.05
CA VAL A 610 -12.36 14.38 2.74
C VAL A 610 -11.51 13.20 2.30
N MET A 611 -10.97 12.44 3.23
CA MET A 611 -10.19 11.24 2.96
C MET A 611 -10.87 10.01 3.55
N LEU A 612 -11.36 9.12 2.70
CA LEU A 612 -11.93 7.84 3.10
C LEU A 612 -10.81 6.79 3.19
N THR A 613 -10.55 6.31 4.41
CA THR A 613 -9.53 5.30 4.71
C THR A 613 -10.15 4.18 5.56
N PRO A 614 -10.83 3.21 4.94
CA PRO A 614 -11.42 2.07 5.63
C PRO A 614 -10.35 1.27 6.37
N SER A 615 -10.67 0.81 7.57
CA SER A 615 -9.74 0.05 8.40
C SER A 615 -10.44 -0.88 9.38
N ALA A 616 -9.75 -1.97 9.73
CA ALA A 616 -10.11 -2.85 10.85
C ALA A 616 -9.95 -2.17 12.23
N LEU A 617 -9.30 -1.00 12.29
CA LEU A 617 -9.26 -0.17 13.48
C LEU A 617 -10.67 0.30 13.88
N PRO A 618 -10.89 0.69 15.16
CA PRO A 618 -12.15 1.29 15.57
C PRO A 618 -12.56 2.41 14.60
N PRO A 619 -13.83 2.45 14.17
CA PRO A 619 -14.28 3.47 13.22
C PRO A 619 -14.19 4.87 13.85
N PHE A 620 -13.91 5.88 13.04
CA PHE A 620 -13.74 7.26 13.50
C PHE A 620 -13.96 8.30 12.39
N ALA A 621 -14.17 9.55 12.80
CA ALA A 621 -14.10 10.74 11.95
C ALA A 621 -13.25 11.82 12.64
N LYS A 622 -12.15 12.24 12.01
CA LYS A 622 -11.19 13.19 12.61
C LYS A 622 -10.72 14.24 11.61
N VAL A 623 -10.45 15.44 12.09
CA VAL A 623 -9.82 16.51 11.31
C VAL A 623 -8.33 16.50 11.59
N VAL A 624 -7.52 16.26 10.56
CA VAL A 624 -6.06 16.19 10.65
C VAL A 624 -5.47 17.03 9.53
N GLU A 625 -4.65 18.02 9.86
CA GLU A 625 -4.04 18.93 8.87
C GLU A 625 -5.05 19.50 7.85
N SER A 626 -6.21 19.97 8.34
CA SER A 626 -7.34 20.48 7.52
C SER A 626 -8.03 19.44 6.61
N VAL A 627 -7.77 18.15 6.78
CA VAL A 627 -8.43 17.06 6.06
C VAL A 627 -9.43 16.36 6.99
N LEU A 628 -10.67 16.17 6.53
CA LEU A 628 -11.65 15.33 7.21
C LEU A 628 -11.39 13.86 6.86
N VAL A 629 -10.78 13.11 7.78
CA VAL A 629 -10.47 11.69 7.59
C VAL A 629 -11.58 10.84 8.20
N ILE A 630 -12.11 9.91 7.41
CA ILE A 630 -13.21 9.02 7.78
C ILE A 630 -12.74 7.57 7.66
N ASN A 631 -12.76 6.85 8.79
CA ASN A 631 -12.78 5.39 8.81
C ASN A 631 -14.21 4.95 9.17
N PRO A 632 -15.04 4.50 8.21
CA PRO A 632 -16.41 4.06 8.50
C PRO A 632 -16.44 2.74 9.30
N GLY A 633 -15.32 2.04 9.40
CA GLY A 633 -15.27 0.63 9.74
C GLY A 633 -15.79 -0.24 8.59
N TYR A 634 -15.74 -1.55 8.76
CA TYR A 634 -16.34 -2.48 7.81
C TYR A 634 -17.85 -2.60 8.07
N LEU A 635 -18.64 -2.67 6.99
CA LEU A 635 -20.09 -2.77 7.05
C LEU A 635 -20.54 -4.12 7.63
N SER A 636 -19.84 -5.19 7.28
CA SER A 636 -19.97 -6.49 7.89
C SER A 636 -18.70 -6.85 8.65
N LYS A 637 -18.88 -7.41 9.84
CA LYS A 637 -17.83 -8.13 10.57
C LYS A 637 -18.04 -9.62 10.34
N ARG A 638 -16.97 -10.39 10.49
CA ARG A 638 -16.97 -11.85 10.32
C ARG A 638 -18.17 -12.58 10.95
N ARG A 639 -18.60 -12.14 12.14
CA ARG A 639 -19.71 -12.76 12.90
C ARG A 639 -20.78 -11.75 13.34
N GLY A 640 -20.98 -10.66 12.60
CA GLY A 640 -22.06 -9.72 12.93
C GLY A 640 -22.02 -8.39 12.20
N ALA A 641 -22.96 -7.52 12.54
CA ALA A 641 -23.09 -6.21 11.93
C ALA A 641 -21.91 -5.28 12.24
N GLY A 642 -21.54 -4.49 11.25
CA GLY A 642 -20.49 -3.49 11.32
C GLY A 642 -21.03 -2.08 11.44
N THR A 643 -20.37 -1.14 10.76
CA THR A 643 -20.70 0.28 10.77
C THR A 643 -20.54 0.90 9.39
N TYR A 644 -21.17 2.06 9.19
CA TYR A 644 -20.95 2.96 8.07
C TYR A 644 -20.83 4.39 8.58
N ALA A 645 -20.43 5.32 7.73
CA ALA A 645 -20.43 6.75 8.04
C ALA A 645 -21.49 7.47 7.21
N ARG A 646 -22.23 8.39 7.82
CA ARG A 646 -23.03 9.38 7.09
C ARG A 646 -22.54 10.78 7.39
N MET A 647 -22.51 11.61 6.36
CA MET A 647 -22.02 12.98 6.40
C MET A 647 -23.10 13.92 5.91
N THR A 648 -23.43 14.90 6.74
CA THR A 648 -24.24 16.06 6.36
C THR A 648 -23.30 17.22 6.05
N LEU A 649 -23.28 17.64 4.78
CA LEU A 649 -22.42 18.72 4.30
C LEU A 649 -23.25 19.98 4.06
N HIS A 650 -23.03 21.00 4.88
CA HIS A 650 -23.67 22.32 4.74
C HIS A 650 -23.04 23.13 3.59
N PRO A 651 -23.79 24.05 2.97
CA PRO A 651 -23.27 24.88 1.86
C PRO A 651 -22.01 25.68 2.25
N PRO A 652 -21.14 25.99 1.28
CA PRO A 652 -19.96 26.81 1.54
C PRO A 652 -20.36 28.25 1.85
N LYS A 653 -19.58 28.91 2.72
CA LYS A 653 -19.68 30.37 2.90
C LYS A 653 -18.85 31.06 1.82
N ILE A 654 -19.47 31.94 1.04
CA ILE A 654 -18.83 32.62 -0.10
C ILE A 654 -18.54 34.08 0.24
N GLU A 655 -17.26 34.46 0.19
CA GLU A 655 -16.74 35.80 0.48
C GLU A 655 -16.01 36.37 -0.75
N GLY A 656 -16.74 37.10 -1.59
CA GLY A 656 -16.22 37.64 -2.86
C GLY A 656 -15.86 36.56 -3.88
N ASP A 657 -15.20 36.94 -4.97
CA ASP A 657 -14.87 36.02 -6.09
C ASP A 657 -13.45 35.41 -5.99
N GLY A 658 -12.66 35.78 -4.98
CA GLY A 658 -11.31 35.26 -4.77
C GLY A 658 -11.27 33.74 -4.55
N LEU A 659 -10.07 33.16 -4.63
CA LEU A 659 -9.83 31.75 -4.31
C LEU A 659 -10.05 31.52 -2.81
N GLN A 660 -10.97 30.61 -2.48
CA GLN A 660 -11.42 30.35 -1.12
C GLN A 660 -11.30 28.87 -0.80
N SER A 661 -10.69 28.56 0.36
CA SER A 661 -10.60 27.18 0.83
C SER A 661 -12.00 26.65 1.12
N HIS A 662 -12.26 25.39 0.73
CA HIS A 662 -13.59 24.80 0.87
C HIS A 662 -14.03 24.61 2.33
N ARG A 663 -13.07 24.51 3.26
CA ARG A 663 -13.26 24.33 4.72
C ARG A 663 -14.32 23.28 5.06
N VAL A 664 -14.33 22.17 4.33
CA VAL A 664 -15.33 21.10 4.49
C VAL A 664 -15.39 20.60 5.92
N PHE A 665 -14.23 20.45 6.58
CA PHE A 665 -14.12 20.02 7.97
C PHE A 665 -14.85 20.91 8.99
N ASP A 666 -15.16 22.18 8.67
CA ASP A 666 -15.90 23.09 9.55
C ASP A 666 -17.43 23.00 9.35
N ARG A 667 -17.86 22.53 8.19
CA ARG A 667 -19.28 22.54 7.75
C ARG A 667 -19.84 21.16 7.45
N ALA A 668 -19.06 20.10 7.70
CA ALA A 668 -19.50 18.72 7.61
C ALA A 668 -19.73 18.14 9.01
N LYS A 669 -20.94 17.63 9.25
CA LYS A 669 -21.22 16.74 10.38
C LYS A 669 -21.02 15.30 9.93
N VAL A 670 -20.26 14.51 10.68
CA VAL A 670 -20.08 13.08 10.39
C VAL A 670 -20.56 12.26 11.56
N GLU A 671 -21.35 11.23 11.27
CA GLU A 671 -21.86 10.27 12.23
C GLU A 671 -21.44 8.87 11.78
N ILE A 672 -20.78 8.13 12.67
CA ILE A 672 -20.52 6.70 12.47
C ILE A 672 -21.70 5.94 13.08
N VAL A 673 -22.35 5.11 12.27
CA VAL A 673 -23.62 4.47 12.59
C VAL A 673 -23.49 2.96 12.45
N ARG A 674 -24.10 2.21 13.36
CA ARG A 674 -24.22 0.75 13.25
C ARG A 674 -25.27 0.39 12.21
N ILE A 675 -24.91 -0.52 11.31
CA ILE A 675 -25.84 -1.00 10.27
C ILE A 675 -26.82 -2.05 10.81
#